data_AF-A0AAU9X275-F1
#
_entry.id   AF-A0AAU9X275-F1
#
_cell.length_a   1.000
_cell.length_b   1.000
_cell.length_c   1.000
_cell.angle_alpha   90.00
_cell.angle_beta   90.00
_cell.angle_gamma   90.00
#
_symmetry.space_group_name_H-M   'P 1'
#
loop_
_entity.id
_entity.type
_entity.pdbx_description
1 polymer ?
#
loop_
_entity_poly.entity_id
_entity_poly.type
_entity_poly.pdbx_seq_one_letter_code
_entity_poly.pdbx_strand_id
1 'polypeptide(L)'
;MTAYRYVPADEFTPESRINWIPLGRVTKWIREGEERLEDKFTLFLEGDLKLCIYFLSHAMFRVRFNPDPKAPYGKTLSPATEMGRIEASDIKVEEQGGFLRIGTNKIEIRVNLRKYALSVYRDGQLIHAEPGDYNLVYVKCDDGGEAIAQFKMAPTNAQYFGFGEKAGVTLDKRRVPKQHFYGQYVGGDEKIGAAMTFFNYDNFGYTAPDLAPDGEVQGPLNPNIPLYQSSPFFIEHNPEPIGAFTGPSYANGFLIDNTSQTFVNFRQEDQYYFGVLHGELDYYFLAGKNVAEVLNEFTQLTGRTKLKPKYVFGYHQGGFGPNYNTKWKLLEVALKYRQWKIPIDGLHVDVDFQDNYRTFTHSKKKFPDPKEMFDALHDWGYKCSSNITPIVSCNTDENGEYSPYKALDTGKASGIFVMNTREDGSGTHDEFIGNVNYGRGHLTWGHYPDLGRLDAQKWWGEQYRDLLDWGVDFVWQDMTTPAMKASVHQLDCPLLSFPMDIMISDTEKTRFVTNMITHHAKKPFAKLRSLYNYNLCKATYRGMEHLRPTKRHFIITRGGFVGVHRYAGLWTGDSTSSWEFVQMNIPLVLGIGLSAQPVSGCDIGGFCAAWQGQIVDPELMARWTIMGAFLPWFRNHYDNYYKPYQEPYRYEEPVPTICRKYIELRYKLIQYIYDAMYENTQTGKPICRPLFMDEYKPGEFYNDARADDQHSRGYNGFTANRLDDQFFLGRDIMVAPIVNPGQANRVVYLPAGSQWYRFTDDKCPLENPVNGGVEFDFYAPWDDPSKDNCAVYVREGAIIPKREVEQYIGELYRHGKTNPITLSIYPGRDSSYRLYLDDDGVSNKAETAGEYRLTEISNEGIPGGQRIRIKRLHDKFKPRETFYFLGMPGTICPTSVTADSQVLQEITRNTDEEAAKALENSRDAPGAFYYNKFLKTTFIKIYDILSDVTVEVMF
;
A
#
# COMPACT_ATOMS: atom_id res chain seq x y z
N MET A 1 -3.33 -10.99 -36.72
CA MET A 1 -4.63 -10.71 -36.06
C MET A 1 -5.34 -12.05 -35.95
N THR A 2 -5.43 -12.76 -34.84
CA THR A 2 -5.55 -12.41 -33.42
C THR A 2 -4.90 -13.52 -32.58
N ALA A 3 -4.10 -13.18 -31.58
CA ALA A 3 -3.92 -14.03 -30.42
C ALA A 3 -3.37 -13.15 -29.31
N TYR A 4 -4.23 -12.33 -28.72
CA TYR A 4 -3.90 -11.68 -27.46
C TYR A 4 -3.53 -12.79 -26.46
N ARG A 5 -2.23 -12.95 -26.22
CA ARG A 5 -1.68 -13.90 -25.27
C ARG A 5 -0.98 -13.14 -24.16
N TYR A 6 -0.82 -13.80 -23.02
CA TYR A 6 0.17 -13.36 -22.06
C TYR A 6 1.56 -13.50 -22.66
N VAL A 7 2.39 -12.48 -22.46
CA VAL A 7 3.80 -12.49 -22.85
C VAL A 7 4.64 -12.51 -21.57
N PRO A 8 5.37 -13.59 -21.26
CA PRO A 8 6.33 -13.60 -20.16
C PRO A 8 7.33 -12.44 -20.25
N ALA A 9 7.83 -11.98 -19.10
CA ALA A 9 8.69 -10.79 -19.06
C ALA A 9 10.03 -10.95 -19.81
N ASP A 10 10.53 -12.18 -19.92
CA ASP A 10 11.71 -12.59 -20.68
C ASP A 10 11.44 -12.80 -22.18
N GLU A 11 10.17 -12.86 -22.60
CA GLU A 11 9.80 -12.89 -24.02
C GLU A 11 9.62 -11.48 -24.61
N PHE A 12 9.36 -10.47 -23.78
CA PHE A 12 9.31 -9.08 -24.21
C PHE A 12 10.74 -8.53 -24.37
N THR A 13 11.34 -8.73 -25.54
CA THR A 13 12.80 -8.54 -25.78
C THR A 13 13.13 -7.45 -26.80
N PRO A 14 12.85 -6.15 -26.50
CA PRO A 14 13.22 -5.04 -27.38
C PRO A 14 14.73 -4.92 -27.62
N GLU A 15 15.56 -5.49 -26.75
CA GLU A 15 17.03 -5.55 -26.87
C GLU A 15 17.51 -6.46 -28.00
N SER A 16 16.68 -7.41 -28.45
CA SER A 16 16.99 -8.29 -29.58
C SER A 16 17.16 -7.53 -30.90
N ARG A 17 16.52 -6.36 -31.00
CA ARG A 17 16.42 -5.53 -32.22
C ARG A 17 15.77 -6.22 -33.42
N ILE A 18 15.20 -7.41 -33.22
CA ILE A 18 14.48 -8.15 -34.25
C ILE A 18 13.06 -7.58 -34.30
N ASN A 19 12.68 -6.99 -35.45
CA ASN A 19 11.37 -6.36 -35.69
C ASN A 19 11.04 -5.11 -34.84
N TRP A 20 12.01 -4.59 -34.09
CA TRP A 20 11.89 -3.35 -33.33
C TRP A 20 12.49 -2.17 -34.10
N ILE A 21 11.72 -1.10 -34.24
CA ILE A 21 12.09 0.09 -35.02
C ILE A 21 12.35 1.24 -34.06
N PRO A 22 13.58 1.80 -34.03
CA PRO A 22 13.86 2.99 -33.25
C PRO A 22 13.23 4.23 -33.87
N LEU A 23 12.93 5.24 -33.06
CA LEU A 23 12.51 6.54 -33.57
C LEU A 23 13.61 7.20 -34.41
N GLY A 24 13.18 7.82 -35.52
CA GLY A 24 14.04 8.57 -36.43
C GLY A 24 14.30 10.00 -35.97
N ARG A 25 14.67 10.84 -36.94
CA ARG A 25 14.93 12.26 -36.73
C ARG A 25 13.66 13.02 -36.32
N VAL A 26 13.80 14.02 -35.44
CA VAL A 26 12.75 15.03 -35.22
C VAL A 26 12.82 16.04 -36.37
N THR A 27 11.80 16.04 -37.23
CA THR A 27 11.75 16.89 -38.44
C THR A 27 11.22 18.28 -38.14
N LYS A 28 10.32 18.39 -37.15
CA LYS A 28 9.70 19.64 -36.69
C LYS A 28 9.22 19.47 -35.26
N TRP A 29 9.12 20.54 -34.51
CA TRP A 29 8.35 20.58 -33.26
C TRP A 29 7.43 21.80 -33.23
N ILE A 30 6.36 21.72 -32.45
CA ILE A 30 5.48 22.84 -32.15
C ILE A 30 5.15 22.84 -30.66
N ARG A 31 4.96 24.03 -30.08
CA ARG A 31 4.35 24.22 -28.76
C ARG A 31 2.88 24.57 -28.98
N GLU A 32 1.99 23.81 -28.36
CA GLU A 32 0.54 23.98 -28.46
C GLU A 32 0.01 24.45 -27.10
N GLY A 33 -0.54 25.67 -27.06
CA GLY A 33 -1.24 26.24 -25.90
C GLY A 33 -0.55 27.48 -25.28
N GLU A 34 -1.13 28.67 -25.47
CA GLU A 34 -1.08 29.79 -24.48
C GLU A 34 -2.38 29.86 -23.65
N GLU A 35 -3.40 29.07 -23.98
CA GLU A 35 -4.70 29.07 -23.33
C GLU A 35 -4.82 27.93 -22.29
N ARG A 36 -4.33 28.24 -21.08
CA ARG A 36 -4.66 27.67 -19.75
C ARG A 36 -4.76 26.14 -19.64
N LEU A 37 -3.68 25.54 -19.10
CA LEU A 37 -3.61 24.57 -17.97
C LEU A 37 -2.45 23.56 -18.10
N GLU A 38 -1.85 23.40 -19.29
CA GLU A 38 -0.78 22.42 -19.59
C GLU A 38 0.04 22.94 -20.79
N ASP A 39 1.37 22.82 -20.76
CA ASP A 39 2.23 23.17 -21.89
C ASP A 39 2.59 21.91 -22.71
N LYS A 40 2.00 21.81 -23.91
CA LYS A 40 2.19 20.66 -24.80
C LYS A 40 3.22 20.96 -25.88
N PHE A 41 4.16 20.04 -26.07
CA PHE A 41 5.13 20.04 -27.16
C PHE A 41 4.91 18.82 -28.04
N THR A 42 4.57 19.06 -29.30
CA THR A 42 4.40 17.98 -30.30
C THR A 42 5.65 17.93 -31.16
N LEU A 43 6.37 16.80 -31.11
CA LEU A 43 7.49 16.48 -31.97
C LEU A 43 6.99 15.66 -33.18
N PHE A 44 7.28 16.13 -34.38
CA PHE A 44 7.05 15.41 -35.63
C PHE A 44 8.32 14.66 -35.99
N LEU A 45 8.19 13.36 -36.23
CA LEU A 45 9.28 12.44 -36.49
C LEU A 45 9.23 11.96 -37.95
N GLU A 46 10.31 11.36 -38.43
CA GLU A 46 10.30 10.64 -39.71
C GLU A 46 9.21 9.55 -39.72
N GLY A 47 8.61 9.31 -40.90
CA GLY A 47 7.50 8.35 -41.05
C GLY A 47 6.14 8.86 -40.58
N ASP A 48 5.93 10.20 -40.56
CA ASP A 48 4.70 10.87 -40.13
C ASP A 48 4.26 10.58 -38.68
N LEU A 49 5.19 10.05 -37.88
CA LEU A 49 5.00 9.76 -36.46
C LEU A 49 5.02 11.04 -35.63
N LYS A 50 4.37 10.99 -34.47
CA LYS A 50 4.33 12.09 -33.51
C LYS A 50 4.66 11.58 -32.12
N LEU A 51 5.34 12.42 -31.34
CA LEU A 51 5.55 12.22 -29.91
C LEU A 51 5.15 13.51 -29.20
N CYS A 52 4.42 13.40 -28.09
CA CYS A 52 3.97 14.56 -27.32
C CYS A 52 4.63 14.58 -25.94
N ILE A 53 5.10 15.75 -25.52
CA ILE A 53 5.61 16.01 -24.18
C ILE A 53 4.70 17.06 -23.53
N TYR A 54 4.20 16.80 -22.33
CA TYR A 54 3.34 17.70 -21.57
C TYR A 54 4.03 18.08 -20.27
N PHE A 55 4.21 19.36 -20.01
CA PHE A 55 4.66 19.81 -18.70
C PHE A 55 3.45 19.98 -17.78
N LEU A 56 3.47 19.22 -16.70
CA LEU A 56 2.36 19.13 -15.74
C LEU A 56 2.74 19.77 -14.41
N SER A 57 4.02 19.85 -14.05
CA SER A 57 4.47 20.62 -12.89
C SER A 57 5.83 21.21 -13.17
N HIS A 58 6.31 22.04 -12.25
CA HIS A 58 7.69 22.48 -12.28
C HIS A 58 8.68 21.30 -12.25
N ALA A 59 8.34 20.15 -11.68
CA ALA A 59 9.21 18.99 -11.56
C ALA A 59 8.70 17.74 -12.30
N MET A 60 7.64 17.86 -13.10
CA MET A 60 6.98 16.72 -13.74
C MET A 60 6.60 16.99 -15.19
N PHE A 61 6.85 16.00 -16.04
CA PHE A 61 6.36 15.97 -17.42
C PHE A 61 5.83 14.59 -17.79
N ARG A 62 4.94 14.55 -18.79
CA ARG A 62 4.35 13.34 -19.38
C ARG A 62 4.83 13.21 -20.82
N VAL A 63 5.11 11.99 -21.26
CA VAL A 63 5.50 11.66 -22.63
C VAL A 63 4.52 10.64 -23.19
N ARG A 64 3.99 10.93 -24.38
CA ARG A 64 3.06 10.05 -25.09
C ARG A 64 3.58 9.73 -26.48
N PHE A 65 3.59 8.46 -26.82
CA PHE A 65 3.91 7.96 -28.14
C PHE A 65 3.02 6.78 -28.55
N ASN A 66 2.55 6.81 -29.78
CA ASN A 66 1.75 5.79 -30.42
C ASN A 66 2.27 5.60 -31.86
N PRO A 67 2.51 4.35 -32.29
CA PRO A 67 3.02 4.05 -33.62
C PRO A 67 2.00 4.29 -34.75
N ASP A 68 0.74 4.59 -34.45
CA ASP A 68 -0.26 5.05 -35.43
C ASP A 68 -0.04 6.55 -35.74
N PRO A 69 0.32 6.94 -36.99
CA PRO A 69 0.46 8.35 -37.39
C PRO A 69 -0.81 9.20 -37.19
N LYS A 70 -1.98 8.54 -37.10
CA LYS A 70 -3.29 9.17 -36.89
C LYS A 70 -3.73 9.15 -35.42
N ALA A 71 -2.89 8.65 -34.51
CA ALA A 71 -3.22 8.56 -33.09
C ALA A 71 -3.68 9.93 -32.51
N PRO A 72 -4.79 9.95 -31.76
CA PRO A 72 -5.28 11.18 -31.16
C PRO A 72 -4.49 11.51 -29.89
N TYR A 73 -3.64 12.53 -29.95
CA TYR A 73 -2.99 13.14 -28.78
C TYR A 73 -3.86 14.25 -28.17
N GLY A 74 -5.16 13.98 -28.05
CA GLY A 74 -6.09 14.86 -27.35
C GLY A 74 -5.90 14.79 -25.83
N LYS A 75 -6.55 15.69 -25.10
CA LYS A 75 -6.61 15.65 -23.63
C LYS A 75 -7.40 14.43 -23.16
N THR A 76 -6.74 13.29 -23.00
CA THR A 76 -7.29 12.09 -22.38
C THR A 76 -6.85 12.02 -20.92
N LEU A 77 -7.85 11.96 -20.04
CA LEU A 77 -7.66 11.72 -18.61
C LEU A 77 -7.47 10.21 -18.39
N SER A 78 -6.39 9.85 -17.72
CA SER A 78 -6.16 8.46 -17.32
C SER A 78 -7.01 8.07 -16.10
N PRO A 79 -7.37 6.78 -15.94
CA PRO A 79 -7.91 6.26 -14.68
C PRO A 79 -6.93 6.40 -13.49
N ALA A 80 -5.61 6.34 -13.74
CA ALA A 80 -4.59 6.48 -12.71
C ALA A 80 -4.55 7.88 -12.10
N THR A 81 -4.74 8.91 -12.94
CA THR A 81 -4.52 10.31 -12.58
C THR A 81 -5.81 11.05 -12.18
N GLU A 82 -5.68 12.04 -11.31
CA GLU A 82 -6.74 12.94 -10.89
C GLU A 82 -6.26 14.37 -11.17
N MET A 83 -6.28 14.78 -12.45
CA MET A 83 -5.71 16.07 -12.88
C MET A 83 -6.54 17.26 -12.36
N GLY A 84 -6.28 17.69 -11.12
CA GLY A 84 -6.45 19.06 -10.66
C GLY A 84 -5.18 19.87 -10.96
N ARG A 85 -5.30 21.21 -11.09
CA ARG A 85 -4.20 22.14 -11.44
C ARG A 85 -2.87 21.76 -10.76
N ILE A 86 -1.96 21.20 -11.55
CA ILE A 86 -0.54 21.29 -11.31
C ILE A 86 -0.08 22.21 -12.46
N GLU A 87 0.25 23.46 -12.16
CA GLU A 87 0.63 24.42 -13.20
C GLU A 87 2.15 24.50 -13.26
N ALA A 88 2.72 24.09 -14.39
CA ALA A 88 4.06 24.53 -14.76
C ALA A 88 3.95 25.98 -15.26
N SER A 89 4.52 26.94 -14.52
CA SER A 89 4.73 28.30 -15.03
C SER A 89 6.17 28.50 -15.53
N ASP A 90 6.35 29.55 -16.33
CA ASP A 90 7.67 30.06 -16.73
C ASP A 90 8.52 29.09 -17.56
N ILE A 91 7.88 28.31 -18.44
CA ILE A 91 8.60 27.38 -19.33
C ILE A 91 9.46 28.15 -20.34
N LYS A 92 10.77 27.93 -20.25
CA LYS A 92 11.79 28.43 -21.17
C LYS A 92 12.04 27.42 -22.26
N VAL A 93 12.07 27.87 -23.50
CA VAL A 93 12.29 27.03 -24.67
C VAL A 93 13.41 27.62 -25.50
N GLU A 94 14.42 26.81 -25.82
CA GLU A 94 15.54 27.20 -26.66
C GLU A 94 15.95 26.04 -27.57
N GLU A 95 16.20 26.32 -28.85
CA GLU A 95 16.84 25.37 -29.76
C GLU A 95 18.31 25.74 -29.91
N GLN A 96 19.22 24.89 -29.41
CA GLN A 96 20.66 25.15 -29.41
C GLN A 96 21.46 23.87 -29.65
N GLY A 97 22.41 23.91 -30.59
CA GLY A 97 23.38 22.82 -30.80
C GLY A 97 22.76 21.49 -31.28
N GLY A 98 21.59 21.52 -31.93
CA GLY A 98 20.86 20.32 -32.36
C GLY A 98 19.97 19.71 -31.27
N PHE A 99 19.76 20.43 -30.17
CA PHE A 99 18.85 20.05 -29.10
C PHE A 99 17.73 21.06 -28.95
N LEU A 100 16.51 20.57 -28.70
CA LEU A 100 15.43 21.36 -28.13
C LEU A 100 15.53 21.28 -26.61
N ARG A 101 15.72 22.41 -25.95
CA ARG A 101 15.78 22.55 -24.49
C ARG A 101 14.47 23.14 -24.01
N ILE A 102 13.83 22.47 -23.06
CA ILE A 102 12.58 22.91 -22.44
C ILE A 102 12.78 22.87 -20.93
N GLY A 103 12.75 24.03 -20.28
CA GLY A 103 13.07 24.15 -18.86
C GLY A 103 11.97 24.82 -18.05
N THR A 104 11.77 24.33 -16.84
CA THR A 104 11.02 24.98 -15.76
C THR A 104 12.03 25.62 -14.79
N ASN A 105 11.58 26.08 -13.63
CA ASN A 105 12.44 26.49 -12.52
C ASN A 105 13.06 25.33 -11.73
N LYS A 106 12.70 24.06 -11.99
CA LYS A 106 13.27 22.88 -11.28
C LYS A 106 13.99 21.92 -12.21
N ILE A 107 13.55 21.76 -13.45
CA ILE A 107 14.12 20.80 -14.39
C ILE A 107 14.32 21.42 -15.77
N GLU A 108 15.29 20.92 -16.50
CA GLU A 108 15.48 21.16 -17.94
C GLU A 108 15.50 19.81 -18.65
N ILE A 109 14.61 19.60 -19.63
CA ILE A 109 14.74 18.48 -20.55
C ILE A 109 15.50 18.93 -21.80
N ARG A 110 16.38 18.08 -22.32
CA ARG A 110 17.03 18.26 -23.62
C ARG A 110 16.63 17.12 -24.53
N VAL A 111 15.99 17.45 -25.63
CA VAL A 111 15.57 16.52 -26.68
C VAL A 111 16.55 16.64 -27.85
N ASN A 112 17.24 15.56 -28.18
CA ASN A 112 18.10 15.50 -29.37
C ASN A 112 17.23 15.48 -30.64
N LEU A 113 17.45 16.44 -31.54
CA LEU A 113 16.65 16.60 -32.76
C LEU A 113 17.16 15.75 -33.92
N ARG A 114 18.43 15.32 -33.90
CA ARG A 114 19.03 14.52 -34.99
C ARG A 114 18.60 13.06 -34.94
N LYS A 115 18.57 12.51 -33.73
CA LYS A 115 18.00 11.22 -33.36
C LYS A 115 17.28 11.45 -32.05
N TYR A 116 15.98 11.17 -31.98
CA TYR A 116 15.24 11.39 -30.76
C TYR A 116 15.94 10.70 -29.59
N ALA A 117 16.22 11.45 -28.53
CA ALA A 117 16.68 10.96 -27.23
C ALA A 117 16.44 12.10 -26.23
N LEU A 118 15.94 11.76 -25.03
CA LEU A 118 15.66 12.71 -23.98
C LEU A 118 16.65 12.58 -22.83
N SER A 119 17.10 13.72 -22.31
CA SER A 119 17.86 13.81 -21.05
C SER A 119 17.24 14.86 -20.13
N VAL A 120 17.34 14.67 -18.82
CA VAL A 120 16.77 15.56 -17.80
C VAL A 120 17.88 16.06 -16.90
N TYR A 121 17.88 17.36 -16.67
CA TYR A 121 18.81 18.06 -15.81
C TYR A 121 18.06 18.75 -14.67
N ARG A 122 18.69 18.82 -13.51
CA ARG A 122 18.27 19.67 -12.38
C ARG A 122 19.47 20.42 -11.87
N ASP A 123 19.35 21.74 -11.75
CA ASP A 123 20.44 22.61 -11.30
C ASP A 123 21.76 22.37 -12.09
N GLY A 124 21.65 22.02 -13.38
CA GLY A 124 22.77 21.70 -14.27
C GLY A 124 23.33 20.27 -14.16
N GLN A 125 22.95 19.50 -13.14
CA GLN A 125 23.32 18.08 -12.99
C GLN A 125 22.44 17.22 -13.91
N LEU A 126 23.04 16.27 -14.64
CA LEU A 126 22.29 15.23 -15.34
C LEU A 126 21.69 14.26 -14.30
N ILE A 127 20.36 14.17 -14.27
CA ILE A 127 19.64 13.28 -13.35
C ILE A 127 18.96 12.12 -14.07
N HIS A 128 18.80 12.18 -15.40
CA HIS A 128 18.22 11.11 -16.19
C HIS A 128 18.66 11.20 -17.65
N ALA A 129 18.86 10.06 -18.32
CA ALA A 129 19.21 10.02 -19.73
C ALA A 129 18.65 8.78 -20.43
N GLU A 130 18.41 8.91 -21.74
CA GLU A 130 18.12 7.82 -22.66
C GLU A 130 19.37 7.48 -23.51
N PRO A 131 19.57 6.21 -23.92
CA PRO A 131 20.64 5.87 -24.86
C PRO A 131 20.49 6.65 -26.18
N GLY A 132 21.60 7.13 -26.75
CA GLY A 132 21.55 8.05 -27.89
C GLY A 132 21.06 7.47 -29.22
N ASP A 133 21.23 6.17 -29.45
CA ASP A 133 20.97 5.52 -30.74
C ASP A 133 19.79 4.54 -30.75
N TYR A 134 19.40 4.00 -29.59
CA TYR A 134 18.35 2.98 -29.47
C TYR A 134 17.63 3.18 -28.13
N ASN A 135 16.59 4.01 -28.12
CA ASN A 135 15.83 4.37 -26.92
C ASN A 135 14.35 4.02 -26.99
N LEU A 136 13.53 4.81 -27.66
CA LEU A 136 12.14 4.53 -27.91
C LEU A 136 12.05 3.70 -29.18
N VAL A 137 11.54 2.48 -29.03
CA VAL A 137 11.40 1.51 -30.10
C VAL A 137 9.98 0.96 -30.14
N TYR A 138 9.50 0.60 -31.33
CA TYR A 138 8.16 0.08 -31.53
C TYR A 138 8.13 -1.01 -32.59
N VAL A 139 7.10 -1.86 -32.55
CA VAL A 139 6.77 -2.80 -33.61
C VAL A 139 5.71 -2.17 -34.53
N LYS A 140 5.84 -2.34 -35.85
CA LYS A 140 4.88 -1.78 -36.83
C LYS A 140 3.50 -2.40 -36.69
N CYS A 141 2.47 -1.55 -36.80
CA CYS A 141 1.07 -1.96 -36.80
C CYS A 141 0.72 -2.90 -37.96
N ASP A 142 1.34 -2.71 -39.14
CA ASP A 142 1.09 -3.55 -40.32
C ASP A 142 1.60 -4.99 -40.16
N ASP A 143 2.58 -5.21 -39.26
CA ASP A 143 3.08 -6.54 -38.89
C ASP A 143 2.23 -7.18 -37.77
N GLY A 144 1.11 -6.55 -37.41
CA GLY A 144 0.21 -6.98 -36.33
C GLY A 144 0.72 -6.66 -34.92
N GLY A 145 1.73 -5.80 -34.77
CA GLY A 145 2.32 -5.43 -33.49
C GLY A 145 1.87 -4.05 -32.96
N GLU A 146 1.64 -3.97 -31.66
CA GLU A 146 1.33 -2.72 -30.92
C GLU A 146 2.34 -2.46 -29.77
N ALA A 147 3.42 -3.24 -29.74
CA ALA A 147 4.38 -3.19 -28.65
C ALA A 147 5.33 -1.99 -28.77
N ILE A 148 5.56 -1.32 -27.65
CA ILE A 148 6.45 -0.15 -27.55
C ILE A 148 7.34 -0.34 -26.32
N ALA A 149 8.63 -0.04 -26.46
CA ALA A 149 9.58 -0.03 -25.35
C ALA A 149 10.41 1.25 -25.33
N GLN A 150 10.86 1.62 -24.14
CA GLN A 150 11.67 2.79 -23.88
C GLN A 150 12.88 2.39 -23.04
N PHE A 151 14.07 2.43 -23.65
CA PHE A 151 15.33 2.26 -22.93
C PHE A 151 15.75 3.55 -22.24
N LYS A 152 16.31 3.38 -21.05
CA LYS A 152 16.86 4.41 -20.17
C LYS A 152 18.26 3.97 -19.73
N MET A 153 19.13 4.93 -19.43
CA MET A 153 20.40 4.64 -18.76
C MET A 153 20.14 4.23 -17.30
N ALA A 154 20.93 3.29 -16.77
CA ALA A 154 20.87 2.82 -15.39
C ALA A 154 22.13 3.25 -14.61
N PRO A 155 22.14 4.43 -13.95
CA PRO A 155 23.33 4.95 -13.27
C PRO A 155 23.88 3.96 -12.23
N THR A 156 25.19 3.75 -12.14
CA THR A 156 25.81 2.67 -11.32
C THR A 156 25.27 2.54 -9.89
N ASN A 157 25.14 3.67 -9.19
CA ASN A 157 24.72 3.71 -7.78
C ASN A 157 23.20 3.86 -7.60
N ALA A 158 22.43 3.94 -8.68
CA ALA A 158 20.97 4.05 -8.61
C ALA A 158 20.32 2.71 -8.20
N GLN A 159 19.38 2.82 -7.28
CA GLN A 159 18.51 1.75 -6.77
C GLN A 159 17.07 2.00 -7.23
N TYR A 160 16.28 0.93 -7.37
CA TYR A 160 14.94 1.03 -7.94
C TYR A 160 13.91 0.39 -7.04
N PHE A 161 12.94 1.20 -6.61
CA PHE A 161 11.93 0.83 -5.61
C PHE A 161 10.51 1.10 -6.09
N GLY A 162 9.52 0.55 -5.38
CA GLY A 162 8.10 0.69 -5.73
C GLY A 162 7.58 -0.57 -6.42
N PHE A 163 7.03 -0.41 -7.63
CA PHE A 163 6.46 -1.47 -8.48
C PHE A 163 5.14 -2.08 -7.97
N GLY A 164 4.51 -1.47 -6.98
CA GLY A 164 3.29 -1.96 -6.36
C GLY A 164 3.48 -3.35 -5.75
N GLU A 165 2.59 -4.26 -6.13
CA GLU A 165 2.58 -5.63 -5.64
C GLU A 165 3.56 -6.49 -6.45
N LYS A 166 4.77 -6.71 -5.89
CA LYS A 166 5.80 -7.59 -6.45
C LYS A 166 6.45 -8.46 -5.39
N ALA A 167 6.45 -9.76 -5.67
CA ALA A 167 7.08 -10.81 -4.88
C ALA A 167 8.61 -10.62 -4.76
N GLY A 168 9.24 -11.53 -4.01
CA GLY A 168 10.69 -11.56 -3.77
C GLY A 168 11.15 -10.84 -2.52
N VAL A 169 12.29 -11.28 -1.99
CA VAL A 169 12.83 -10.80 -0.70
C VAL A 169 13.54 -9.45 -0.80
N THR A 170 13.76 -8.92 -1.99
CA THR A 170 14.54 -7.69 -2.17
C THR A 170 13.64 -6.53 -2.57
N LEU A 171 13.77 -5.40 -1.86
CA LEU A 171 13.07 -4.16 -2.14
C LEU A 171 13.64 -3.45 -3.39
N ASP A 172 14.97 -3.44 -3.56
CA ASP A 172 15.65 -2.94 -4.77
C ASP A 172 15.56 -3.95 -5.93
N LYS A 173 14.68 -3.69 -6.90
CA LYS A 173 14.42 -4.63 -8.00
C LYS A 173 15.51 -4.64 -9.09
N ARG A 174 16.50 -3.74 -9.03
CA ARG A 174 17.68 -3.84 -9.90
C ARG A 174 18.67 -4.89 -9.41
N ARG A 175 18.67 -5.20 -8.11
CA ARG A 175 19.69 -6.06 -7.48
C ARG A 175 19.09 -7.37 -6.98
N VAL A 176 18.37 -8.06 -7.86
CA VAL A 176 17.77 -9.36 -7.56
C VAL A 176 18.78 -10.49 -7.78
N PRO A 177 19.01 -11.37 -6.78
CA PRO A 177 19.84 -12.56 -6.97
C PRO A 177 19.21 -13.51 -7.98
N LYS A 178 20.05 -14.17 -8.81
CA LYS A 178 19.59 -15.22 -9.72
C LYS A 178 19.03 -16.40 -8.92
N GLN A 179 17.79 -16.78 -9.17
CA GLN A 179 17.17 -17.95 -8.55
C GLN A 179 17.39 -19.18 -9.44
N HIS A 180 17.90 -20.27 -8.87
CA HIS A 180 18.00 -21.57 -9.54
C HIS A 180 17.03 -22.57 -8.90
N PHE A 181 16.55 -23.53 -9.71
CA PHE A 181 15.72 -24.65 -9.29
C PHE A 181 16.21 -25.27 -7.97
N TYR A 182 15.26 -25.64 -7.08
CA TYR A 182 15.43 -26.30 -5.77
C TYR A 182 15.60 -25.42 -4.52
N GLY A 183 15.07 -24.20 -4.49
CA GLY A 183 14.92 -23.46 -3.21
C GLY A 183 16.24 -23.16 -2.49
N GLN A 184 17.37 -23.33 -3.18
CA GLN A 184 18.66 -22.84 -2.74
C GLN A 184 18.86 -21.49 -3.40
N TYR A 185 18.95 -20.44 -2.58
CA TYR A 185 19.74 -19.28 -2.96
C TYR A 185 21.14 -19.79 -3.28
N VAL A 186 21.44 -19.99 -4.55
CA VAL A 186 22.84 -20.07 -4.95
C VAL A 186 23.32 -18.64 -4.80
N GLY A 187 24.02 -18.35 -3.71
CA GLY A 187 24.86 -17.18 -3.59
C GLY A 187 25.92 -17.26 -4.70
N GLY A 188 25.52 -16.90 -5.92
CA GLY A 188 26.39 -16.56 -7.01
C GLY A 188 26.51 -15.05 -7.07
N ASP A 189 27.68 -14.56 -7.48
CA ASP A 189 27.94 -13.12 -7.64
C ASP A 189 27.09 -12.47 -8.76
N GLU A 190 26.35 -13.26 -9.55
CA GLU A 190 25.48 -12.81 -10.63
C GLU A 190 24.12 -12.30 -10.10
N LYS A 191 24.05 -11.01 -9.75
CA LYS A 191 22.80 -10.28 -9.62
C LYS A 191 22.40 -9.75 -11.00
N ILE A 192 21.32 -10.28 -11.58
CA ILE A 192 20.88 -9.95 -12.95
C ILE A 192 19.77 -8.90 -13.00
N GLY A 193 19.19 -8.51 -11.85
CA GLY A 193 18.02 -7.62 -11.83
C GLY A 193 16.72 -8.32 -12.22
N ALA A 194 15.59 -7.73 -11.82
CA ALA A 194 14.27 -8.27 -12.10
C ALA A 194 13.83 -8.00 -13.55
N ALA A 195 13.09 -8.94 -14.13
CA ALA A 195 12.33 -8.77 -15.36
C ALA A 195 10.85 -8.92 -15.02
N MET A 196 10.18 -7.80 -14.77
CA MET A 196 8.85 -7.77 -14.20
C MET A 196 7.78 -7.47 -15.25
N THR A 197 6.63 -8.12 -15.10
CA THR A 197 5.41 -7.83 -15.85
C THR A 197 4.30 -7.34 -14.93
N PHE A 198 3.44 -6.44 -15.42
CA PHE A 198 2.25 -5.96 -14.72
C PHE A 198 1.02 -6.53 -15.42
N PHE A 199 0.47 -7.58 -14.81
CA PHE A 199 -0.65 -8.33 -15.34
C PHE A 199 -1.44 -8.91 -14.18
N ASN A 200 -2.60 -8.36 -13.85
CA ASN A 200 -3.37 -8.84 -12.70
C ASN A 200 -3.76 -10.32 -12.91
N TYR A 201 -3.45 -11.20 -11.97
CA TYR A 201 -3.65 -12.65 -12.09
C TYR A 201 -4.20 -13.26 -10.80
N ASP A 202 -4.98 -14.33 -10.94
CA ASP A 202 -5.46 -15.14 -9.81
C ASP A 202 -4.34 -16.08 -9.32
N ASN A 203 -3.28 -15.50 -8.73
CA ASN A 203 -2.04 -16.22 -8.42
C ASN A 203 -2.06 -16.88 -7.03
N PHE A 204 -2.99 -17.82 -6.84
CA PHE A 204 -3.15 -18.56 -5.59
C PHE A 204 -1.84 -19.20 -5.12
N GLY A 205 -1.41 -18.91 -3.88
CA GLY A 205 -0.15 -19.43 -3.32
C GLY A 205 1.13 -18.89 -3.98
N TYR A 206 0.99 -17.96 -4.94
CA TYR A 206 2.05 -17.32 -5.72
C TYR A 206 2.82 -18.31 -6.59
N THR A 207 2.15 -19.35 -7.06
CA THR A 207 2.78 -20.48 -7.76
C THR A 207 2.43 -20.57 -9.24
N ALA A 208 1.83 -19.53 -9.86
CA ALA A 208 1.37 -19.50 -11.27
C ALA A 208 2.34 -20.16 -12.27
N PRO A 209 2.22 -21.48 -12.48
CA PRO A 209 3.30 -22.25 -13.07
C PRO A 209 3.46 -21.94 -14.56
N ASP A 210 2.35 -21.55 -15.20
CA ASP A 210 2.26 -21.28 -16.63
C ASP A 210 2.66 -19.85 -17.00
N LEU A 211 3.00 -18.99 -16.03
CA LEU A 211 3.28 -17.56 -16.27
C LEU A 211 4.68 -17.09 -15.87
N ALA A 212 5.48 -17.91 -15.20
CA ALA A 212 6.86 -17.51 -14.92
C ALA A 212 7.73 -17.64 -16.18
N PRO A 213 8.79 -16.82 -16.28
CA PRO A 213 9.84 -16.98 -17.28
C PRO A 213 10.38 -18.42 -17.36
N ASP A 214 10.78 -18.83 -18.56
CA ASP A 214 11.32 -20.18 -18.78
C ASP A 214 12.62 -20.37 -17.98
N GLY A 215 12.69 -21.47 -17.22
CA GLY A 215 13.87 -21.80 -16.42
C GLY A 215 13.95 -21.11 -15.04
N GLU A 216 12.94 -20.32 -14.65
CA GLU A 216 12.88 -19.70 -13.33
C GLU A 216 12.07 -20.49 -12.30
N VAL A 217 12.38 -20.26 -11.02
CA VAL A 217 11.71 -20.89 -9.88
C VAL A 217 10.35 -20.24 -9.65
N GLN A 218 9.34 -21.05 -9.37
CA GLN A 218 8.01 -20.59 -8.96
C GLN A 218 7.97 -20.23 -7.47
N GLY A 219 6.99 -19.42 -7.09
CA GLY A 219 6.69 -19.17 -5.69
C GLY A 219 6.91 -17.72 -5.26
N PRO A 220 6.67 -17.44 -3.96
CA PRO A 220 6.66 -16.08 -3.41
C PRO A 220 8.02 -15.37 -3.48
N LEU A 221 9.11 -16.09 -3.77
CA LEU A 221 10.42 -15.47 -3.87
C LEU A 221 10.71 -14.92 -5.27
N ASN A 222 9.97 -15.31 -6.31
CA ASN A 222 10.23 -14.85 -7.68
C ASN A 222 9.51 -13.51 -7.96
N PRO A 223 10.25 -12.39 -8.17
CA PRO A 223 9.63 -11.08 -8.46
C PRO A 223 9.05 -10.96 -9.88
N ASN A 224 9.35 -11.90 -10.77
CA ASN A 224 9.01 -11.81 -12.19
C ASN A 224 7.60 -12.34 -12.51
N ILE A 225 6.97 -13.05 -11.57
CA ILE A 225 5.60 -13.53 -11.74
C ILE A 225 4.58 -12.41 -11.52
N PRO A 226 3.48 -12.39 -12.29
CA PRO A 226 2.37 -11.49 -12.03
C PRO A 226 1.63 -11.84 -10.73
N LEU A 227 1.16 -10.82 -10.02
CA LEU A 227 0.30 -10.93 -8.84
C LEU A 227 -1.06 -10.27 -9.12
N TYR A 228 -1.76 -9.77 -8.12
CA TYR A 228 -3.16 -9.39 -8.22
C TYR A 228 -3.37 -7.92 -8.62
N GLN A 229 -2.39 -7.04 -8.36
CA GLN A 229 -2.44 -5.62 -8.66
C GLN A 229 -1.33 -5.15 -9.60
N SER A 230 -1.68 -4.28 -10.54
CA SER A 230 -0.75 -3.63 -11.46
C SER A 230 -0.56 -2.16 -11.09
N SER A 231 0.54 -1.84 -10.43
CA SER A 231 0.99 -0.45 -10.25
C SER A 231 2.36 -0.25 -10.90
N PRO A 232 2.42 -0.03 -12.23
CA PRO A 232 3.66 0.18 -12.97
C PRO A 232 4.24 1.58 -12.70
N PHE A 233 4.53 1.83 -11.43
CA PHE A 233 5.19 3.01 -10.92
C PHE A 233 6.46 2.60 -10.17
N PHE A 234 7.57 3.27 -10.43
CA PHE A 234 8.80 3.03 -9.70
C PHE A 234 9.61 4.30 -9.49
N ILE A 235 10.50 4.24 -8.51
CA ILE A 235 11.37 5.33 -8.12
C ILE A 235 12.81 4.88 -8.27
N GLU A 236 13.53 5.56 -9.14
CA GLU A 236 14.99 5.53 -9.19
C GLU A 236 15.52 6.45 -8.08
N HIS A 237 16.30 5.92 -7.15
CA HIS A 237 16.97 6.68 -6.11
C HIS A 237 18.47 6.54 -6.27
N ASN A 238 19.16 7.65 -6.50
CA ASN A 238 20.61 7.69 -6.61
C ASN A 238 21.18 8.46 -5.40
N PRO A 239 21.61 7.74 -4.34
CA PRO A 239 22.14 8.36 -3.14
C PRO A 239 23.54 8.93 -3.33
N GLU A 240 24.33 8.36 -4.25
CA GLU A 240 25.71 8.77 -4.52
C GLU A 240 25.99 8.77 -6.03
N PRO A 241 25.54 9.80 -6.76
CA PRO A 241 25.72 9.85 -8.21
C PRO A 241 27.20 9.99 -8.62
N ILE A 242 27.63 9.17 -9.58
CA ILE A 242 28.99 9.18 -10.15
C ILE A 242 28.97 9.25 -11.69
N GLY A 243 30.14 9.43 -12.31
CA GLY A 243 30.29 9.46 -13.76
C GLY A 243 29.55 10.64 -14.39
N ALA A 244 28.79 10.39 -15.47
CA ALA A 244 28.04 11.45 -16.16
C ALA A 244 26.93 12.09 -15.30
N PHE A 245 26.50 11.40 -14.22
CA PHE A 245 25.44 11.85 -13.31
C PHE A 245 25.98 12.54 -12.05
N THR A 246 27.30 12.73 -11.95
CA THR A 246 27.98 13.29 -10.76
C THR A 246 27.30 14.56 -10.26
N GLY A 247 27.01 14.60 -8.95
CA GLY A 247 26.40 15.74 -8.27
C GLY A 247 25.65 15.28 -7.00
N PRO A 248 24.81 16.14 -6.41
CA PRO A 248 23.99 15.78 -5.25
C PRO A 248 23.07 14.58 -5.50
N SER A 249 22.70 13.88 -4.43
CA SER A 249 21.67 12.83 -4.47
C SER A 249 20.37 13.30 -5.12
N TYR A 250 19.69 12.39 -5.82
CA TYR A 250 18.40 12.63 -6.44
C TYR A 250 17.51 11.39 -6.43
N ALA A 251 16.22 11.61 -6.68
CA ALA A 251 15.28 10.56 -7.00
C ALA A 251 14.41 10.97 -8.21
N ASN A 252 14.06 10.00 -9.04
CA ASN A 252 13.19 10.16 -10.19
C ASN A 252 12.06 9.12 -10.15
N GLY A 253 10.82 9.55 -10.30
CA GLY A 253 9.65 8.69 -10.42
C GLY A 253 9.26 8.45 -11.88
N PHE A 254 8.82 7.24 -12.18
CA PHE A 254 8.29 6.84 -13.49
C PHE A 254 6.94 6.16 -13.29
N LEU A 255 5.88 6.70 -13.88
CA LEU A 255 4.59 6.04 -13.99
C LEU A 255 4.37 5.62 -15.44
N ILE A 256 4.11 4.34 -15.71
CA ILE A 256 3.72 3.83 -17.03
C ILE A 256 2.20 3.67 -17.05
N ASP A 257 1.51 4.65 -17.61
CA ASP A 257 0.07 4.81 -17.54
C ASP A 257 -0.65 4.03 -18.65
N ASN A 258 -0.61 2.70 -18.54
CA ASN A 258 -1.21 1.80 -19.52
C ASN A 258 -1.91 0.63 -18.81
N THR A 259 -3.15 0.34 -19.21
CA THR A 259 -4.01 -0.68 -18.59
C THR A 259 -3.88 -2.07 -19.20
N SER A 260 -3.10 -2.21 -20.28
CA SER A 260 -2.69 -3.49 -20.86
C SER A 260 -1.53 -4.10 -20.06
N GLN A 261 -0.98 -5.20 -20.55
CA GLN A 261 0.23 -5.78 -19.98
C GLN A 261 1.43 -4.82 -20.19
N THR A 262 2.14 -4.49 -19.10
CA THR A 262 3.35 -3.66 -19.15
C THR A 262 4.55 -4.37 -18.54
N PHE A 263 5.75 -3.89 -18.86
CA PHE A 263 7.02 -4.52 -18.50
C PHE A 263 8.01 -3.50 -17.92
N VAL A 264 8.84 -3.96 -16.99
CA VAL A 264 10.07 -3.27 -16.57
C VAL A 264 11.16 -4.31 -16.44
N ASN A 265 12.28 -4.10 -17.12
CA ASN A 265 13.38 -5.06 -17.16
C ASN A 265 14.73 -4.40 -16.84
N PHE A 266 15.37 -4.89 -15.78
CA PHE A 266 16.70 -4.47 -15.31
C PHE A 266 17.83 -5.42 -15.73
N ARG A 267 17.55 -6.45 -16.55
CA ARG A 267 18.54 -7.42 -17.06
C ARG A 267 19.37 -6.86 -18.22
N GLN A 268 19.69 -5.58 -18.13
CA GLN A 268 20.50 -4.83 -19.05
C GLN A 268 21.53 -4.10 -18.17
N GLU A 269 22.82 -4.22 -18.43
CA GLU A 269 23.88 -3.84 -17.49
C GLU A 269 23.81 -2.38 -17.03
N ASP A 270 24.07 -1.46 -17.96
CA ASP A 270 24.12 -0.02 -17.78
C ASP A 270 22.84 0.68 -18.25
N GLN A 271 21.80 -0.10 -18.55
CA GLN A 271 20.51 0.35 -19.07
C GLN A 271 19.36 -0.39 -18.38
N TYR A 272 18.16 0.09 -18.58
CA TYR A 272 16.94 -0.68 -18.32
C TYR A 272 15.90 -0.25 -19.35
N TYR A 273 14.84 -1.03 -19.50
CA TYR A 273 13.71 -0.59 -20.30
C TYR A 273 12.40 -0.85 -19.58
N PHE A 274 11.41 -0.07 -19.97
CA PHE A 274 10.02 -0.40 -19.72
C PHE A 274 9.25 -0.39 -21.03
N GLY A 275 8.11 -1.09 -21.06
CA GLY A 275 7.33 -1.20 -22.27
C GLY A 275 5.87 -1.55 -22.03
N VAL A 276 5.09 -1.44 -23.09
CA VAL A 276 3.67 -1.75 -23.12
C VAL A 276 3.41 -2.71 -24.28
N LEU A 277 2.54 -3.69 -24.08
CA LEU A 277 2.21 -4.67 -25.12
C LEU A 277 1.20 -4.12 -26.14
N HIS A 278 0.27 -3.27 -25.67
CA HIS A 278 -0.81 -2.73 -26.48
C HIS A 278 -1.07 -1.25 -26.20
N GLY A 279 -1.65 -0.58 -27.19
CA GLY A 279 -2.01 0.84 -27.09
C GLY A 279 -0.81 1.77 -27.22
N GLU A 280 -0.89 2.92 -26.56
CA GLU A 280 0.20 3.90 -26.56
C GLU A 280 1.14 3.72 -25.37
N LEU A 281 2.38 4.15 -25.54
CA LEU A 281 3.27 4.41 -24.41
C LEU A 281 2.92 5.78 -23.86
N ASP A 282 2.32 5.80 -22.69
CA ASP A 282 2.03 7.01 -21.92
C ASP A 282 2.77 6.91 -20.59
N TYR A 283 3.77 7.76 -20.35
CA TYR A 283 4.50 7.73 -19.10
C TYR A 283 4.74 9.11 -18.52
N TYR A 284 4.88 9.17 -17.20
CA TYR A 284 5.16 10.39 -16.44
C TYR A 284 6.53 10.28 -15.81
N PHE A 285 7.29 11.36 -15.86
CA PHE A 285 8.57 11.53 -15.18
C PHE A 285 8.41 12.57 -14.07
N LEU A 286 8.86 12.25 -12.86
CA LEU A 286 8.77 13.11 -11.68
C LEU A 286 10.15 13.29 -11.05
N ALA A 287 10.69 14.50 -10.98
CA ALA A 287 11.99 14.77 -10.37
C ALA A 287 11.86 15.18 -8.89
N GLY A 288 12.71 14.65 -8.03
CA GLY A 288 12.76 15.01 -6.61
C GLY A 288 14.17 14.94 -6.04
N LYS A 289 14.46 15.72 -4.99
CA LYS A 289 15.75 15.66 -4.26
C LYS A 289 15.90 14.37 -3.48
N ASN A 290 14.79 13.73 -3.16
CA ASN A 290 14.71 12.47 -2.43
C ASN A 290 13.38 11.77 -2.79
N VAL A 291 13.23 10.54 -2.31
CA VAL A 291 12.04 9.71 -2.56
C VAL A 291 10.75 10.34 -2.04
N ALA A 292 10.80 11.08 -0.92
CA ALA A 292 9.60 11.72 -0.36
C ALA A 292 9.05 12.84 -1.28
N GLU A 293 9.91 13.62 -1.92
CA GLU A 293 9.48 14.63 -2.91
C GLU A 293 8.84 13.97 -4.14
N VAL A 294 9.41 12.86 -4.64
CA VAL A 294 8.83 12.09 -5.75
C VAL A 294 7.45 11.54 -5.39
N LEU A 295 7.28 10.95 -4.21
CA LEU A 295 5.98 10.46 -3.73
C LEU A 295 4.97 11.60 -3.58
N ASN A 296 5.43 12.77 -3.14
CA ASN A 296 4.59 13.95 -2.99
C ASN A 296 4.05 14.45 -4.34
N GLU A 297 4.87 14.49 -5.39
CA GLU A 297 4.41 14.79 -6.75
C GLU A 297 3.50 13.67 -7.30
N PHE A 298 3.88 12.41 -7.12
CA PHE A 298 3.15 11.25 -7.64
C PHE A 298 1.73 11.15 -7.08
N THR A 299 1.56 11.39 -5.79
CA THR A 299 0.25 11.32 -5.13
C THR A 299 -0.56 12.63 -5.28
N GLN A 300 0.06 13.75 -5.70
CA GLN A 300 -0.69 14.88 -6.24
C GLN A 300 -1.27 14.54 -7.62
N LEU A 301 -0.45 13.96 -8.51
CA LEU A 301 -0.86 13.54 -9.84
C LEU A 301 -1.98 12.48 -9.80
N THR A 302 -1.83 11.48 -8.94
CA THR A 302 -2.77 10.35 -8.81
C THR A 302 -3.87 10.60 -7.78
N GLY A 303 -3.95 11.78 -7.18
CA GLY A 303 -4.86 12.09 -6.07
C GLY A 303 -4.45 11.41 -4.76
N ARG A 304 -4.57 12.13 -3.64
CA ARG A 304 -4.17 11.62 -2.32
C ARG A 304 -5.15 10.55 -1.83
N THR A 305 -4.66 9.62 -1.02
CA THR A 305 -5.52 8.68 -0.30
C THR A 305 -6.42 9.44 0.68
N LYS A 306 -7.71 9.10 0.72
CA LYS A 306 -8.62 9.59 1.77
C LYS A 306 -8.34 8.89 3.12
N LEU A 307 -8.54 9.58 4.23
CA LEU A 307 -8.50 8.99 5.57
C LEU A 307 -9.41 7.76 5.65
N LYS A 308 -8.97 6.75 6.43
CA LYS A 308 -9.72 5.50 6.62
C LYS A 308 -10.32 5.46 8.02
N PRO A 309 -11.39 4.68 8.24
CA PRO A 309 -11.89 4.43 9.58
C PRO A 309 -10.81 3.90 10.53
N LYS A 310 -10.75 4.40 11.76
CA LYS A 310 -9.69 4.05 12.72
C LYS A 310 -9.62 2.54 13.00
N TYR A 311 -10.78 1.86 12.99
CA TYR A 311 -10.87 0.41 13.17
C TYR A 311 -10.14 -0.41 12.09
N VAL A 312 -9.86 0.17 10.90
CA VAL A 312 -9.09 -0.50 9.83
C VAL A 312 -7.67 -0.83 10.27
N PHE A 313 -7.14 -0.08 11.24
CA PHE A 313 -5.81 -0.29 11.79
C PHE A 313 -5.83 -1.19 13.01
N GLY A 314 -6.97 -1.75 13.42
CA GLY A 314 -7.03 -2.77 14.46
C GLY A 314 -6.48 -4.12 14.01
N TYR A 315 -6.68 -5.15 14.83
CA TYR A 315 -6.49 -6.54 14.42
C TYR A 315 -7.81 -7.09 13.87
N HIS A 316 -7.72 -7.93 12.83
CA HIS A 316 -8.87 -8.52 12.15
C HIS A 316 -8.74 -10.04 12.03
N GLN A 317 -9.87 -10.76 12.04
CA GLN A 317 -9.93 -12.20 11.77
C GLN A 317 -10.93 -12.50 10.65
N GLY A 318 -10.61 -13.44 9.77
CA GLY A 318 -11.55 -14.05 8.84
C GLY A 318 -11.29 -15.54 8.68
N GLY A 319 -12.19 -16.27 8.05
CA GLY A 319 -11.95 -17.66 7.69
C GLY A 319 -12.92 -18.16 6.63
N PHE A 320 -12.41 -18.90 5.67
CA PHE A 320 -13.19 -19.56 4.63
C PHE A 320 -13.50 -20.99 5.05
N GLY A 321 -14.73 -21.30 5.47
CA GLY A 321 -15.17 -22.67 5.75
C GLY A 321 -15.77 -22.95 7.14
N PRO A 322 -15.74 -24.22 7.60
CA PRO A 322 -16.68 -24.76 8.58
C PRO A 322 -16.66 -24.13 9.98
N ASN A 323 -15.57 -23.47 10.38
CA ASN A 323 -15.46 -22.74 11.65
C ASN A 323 -16.03 -21.32 11.58
N TYR A 324 -16.48 -20.86 10.40
CA TYR A 324 -16.99 -19.50 10.16
C TYR A 324 -18.32 -19.48 9.40
N ASN A 325 -18.72 -20.59 8.78
CA ASN A 325 -19.81 -20.66 7.81
C ASN A 325 -21.23 -20.65 8.40
N THR A 326 -21.42 -20.32 9.68
CA THR A 326 -22.75 -20.12 10.29
C THR A 326 -22.73 -18.98 11.30
N LYS A 327 -23.91 -18.38 11.55
CA LYS A 327 -24.11 -17.35 12.58
C LYS A 327 -23.48 -17.73 13.93
N TRP A 328 -23.75 -18.94 14.41
CA TRP A 328 -23.30 -19.40 15.72
C TRP A 328 -21.80 -19.60 15.80
N LYS A 329 -21.18 -20.09 14.71
CA LYS A 329 -19.73 -20.27 14.64
C LYS A 329 -18.99 -18.94 14.64
N LEU A 330 -19.50 -17.95 13.89
CA LEU A 330 -18.96 -16.60 13.91
C LEU A 330 -19.05 -15.95 15.30
N LEU A 331 -20.20 -16.08 15.97
CA LEU A 331 -20.38 -15.60 17.34
C LEU A 331 -19.47 -16.33 18.35
N GLU A 332 -19.22 -17.63 18.16
CA GLU A 332 -18.30 -18.41 18.98
C GLU A 332 -16.86 -17.87 18.86
N VAL A 333 -16.38 -17.61 17.64
CA VAL A 333 -15.06 -17.02 17.38
C VAL A 333 -14.95 -15.65 18.07
N ALA A 334 -15.94 -14.78 17.88
CA ALA A 334 -16.00 -13.47 18.52
C ALA A 334 -15.93 -13.57 20.06
N LEU A 335 -16.73 -14.45 20.66
CA LEU A 335 -16.73 -14.67 22.10
C LEU A 335 -15.37 -15.17 22.60
N LYS A 336 -14.69 -16.06 21.86
CA LYS A 336 -13.38 -16.59 22.24
C LYS A 336 -12.30 -15.52 22.28
N TYR A 337 -12.24 -14.63 21.30
CA TYR A 337 -11.29 -13.50 21.35
C TYR A 337 -11.47 -12.64 22.61
N ARG A 338 -12.72 -12.31 22.97
CA ARG A 338 -13.02 -11.57 24.21
C ARG A 338 -12.65 -12.36 25.47
N GLN A 339 -12.95 -13.67 25.53
CA GLN A 339 -12.59 -14.55 26.65
C GLN A 339 -11.07 -14.61 26.86
N TRP A 340 -10.31 -14.68 25.77
CA TRP A 340 -8.85 -14.75 25.78
C TRP A 340 -8.19 -13.38 25.88
N LYS A 341 -8.96 -12.29 25.98
CA LYS A 341 -8.46 -10.90 26.06
C LYS A 341 -7.46 -10.57 24.95
N ILE A 342 -7.75 -11.01 23.73
CA ILE A 342 -6.95 -10.65 22.56
C ILE A 342 -7.70 -9.52 21.84
N PRO A 343 -7.16 -8.29 21.79
CA PRO A 343 -7.82 -7.18 21.14
C PRO A 343 -8.11 -7.45 19.65
N ILE A 344 -9.31 -7.13 19.20
CA ILE A 344 -9.75 -7.37 17.83
C ILE A 344 -10.91 -6.43 17.48
N ASP A 345 -10.81 -5.79 16.31
CA ASP A 345 -11.78 -4.83 15.80
C ASP A 345 -12.62 -5.42 14.67
N GLY A 346 -12.05 -6.28 13.83
CA GLY A 346 -12.75 -6.72 12.62
C GLY A 346 -12.99 -8.21 12.49
N LEU A 347 -14.17 -8.57 11.98
CA LEU A 347 -14.51 -9.94 11.57
C LEU A 347 -14.96 -9.97 10.10
N HIS A 348 -14.31 -10.82 9.32
CA HIS A 348 -14.59 -11.00 7.90
C HIS A 348 -15.39 -12.29 7.70
N VAL A 349 -16.58 -12.18 7.11
CA VAL A 349 -17.41 -13.33 6.75
C VAL A 349 -17.24 -13.60 5.26
N ASP A 350 -16.84 -14.82 4.91
CA ASP A 350 -16.53 -15.17 3.53
C ASP A 350 -17.78 -15.39 2.66
N VAL A 351 -17.59 -15.82 1.40
CA VAL A 351 -18.66 -16.23 0.48
C VAL A 351 -19.58 -17.30 1.05
N ASP A 352 -19.17 -17.99 2.12
CA ASP A 352 -20.02 -18.84 2.96
C ASP A 352 -21.28 -18.12 3.47
N PHE A 353 -21.22 -16.79 3.64
CA PHE A 353 -22.36 -15.96 4.01
C PHE A 353 -23.51 -16.04 3.01
N GLN A 354 -23.20 -16.18 1.72
CA GLN A 354 -24.12 -16.00 0.60
C GLN A 354 -25.06 -17.20 0.42
N ASP A 355 -26.25 -16.96 -0.16
CA ASP A 355 -27.16 -18.00 -0.62
C ASP A 355 -26.56 -18.66 -1.88
N ASN A 356 -25.95 -19.83 -1.72
CA ASN A 356 -25.36 -20.61 -2.82
C ASN A 356 -24.47 -19.79 -3.78
N TYR A 357 -23.58 -18.95 -3.23
CA TYR A 357 -22.67 -18.05 -3.96
C TYR A 357 -23.37 -16.96 -4.81
N ARG A 358 -24.63 -16.63 -4.50
CA ARG A 358 -25.32 -15.47 -5.05
C ARG A 358 -24.84 -14.22 -4.32
N THR A 359 -23.92 -13.48 -4.93
CA THR A 359 -23.39 -12.21 -4.41
C THR A 359 -24.50 -11.25 -3.95
N PHE A 360 -24.26 -10.47 -2.89
CA PHE A 360 -25.24 -9.56 -2.25
C PHE A 360 -26.41 -10.23 -1.52
N THR A 361 -26.43 -11.56 -1.42
CA THR A 361 -27.43 -12.28 -0.63
C THR A 361 -26.83 -12.83 0.67
N HIS A 362 -27.68 -13.42 1.52
CA HIS A 362 -27.26 -14.23 2.64
C HIS A 362 -28.00 -15.58 2.63
N SER A 363 -27.36 -16.62 3.13
CA SER A 363 -27.99 -17.94 3.34
C SER A 363 -28.98 -17.86 4.49
N LYS A 364 -30.23 -18.28 4.23
CA LYS A 364 -31.29 -18.30 5.25
C LYS A 364 -31.12 -19.48 6.21
N LYS A 365 -30.45 -20.55 5.79
CA LYS A 365 -30.10 -21.71 6.63
C LYS A 365 -28.92 -21.43 7.57
N LYS A 366 -27.83 -20.89 7.03
CA LYS A 366 -26.56 -20.70 7.75
C LYS A 366 -26.51 -19.40 8.55
N PHE A 367 -27.13 -18.35 8.01
CA PHE A 367 -27.16 -17.00 8.58
C PHE A 367 -28.59 -16.47 8.62
N PRO A 368 -29.49 -17.10 9.41
CA PRO A 368 -30.83 -16.59 9.62
C PRO A 368 -30.74 -15.25 10.36
N ASP A 369 -31.50 -14.26 9.88
CA ASP A 369 -31.49 -12.88 10.40
C ASP A 369 -30.07 -12.31 10.54
N PRO A 370 -29.43 -11.95 9.41
CA PRO A 370 -28.08 -11.40 9.43
C PRO A 370 -28.02 -10.09 10.22
N LYS A 371 -29.12 -9.34 10.29
CA LYS A 371 -29.17 -8.10 11.06
C LYS A 371 -28.99 -8.35 12.55
N GLU A 372 -29.74 -9.29 13.11
CA GLU A 372 -29.59 -9.69 14.51
C GLU A 372 -28.15 -10.15 14.82
N MET A 373 -27.53 -10.90 13.90
CA MET A 373 -26.14 -11.32 14.06
C MET A 373 -25.15 -10.15 14.08
N PHE A 374 -25.25 -9.24 13.11
CA PHE A 374 -24.34 -8.09 13.04
C PHE A 374 -24.56 -7.14 14.21
N ASP A 375 -25.81 -6.88 14.61
CA ASP A 375 -26.12 -6.08 15.81
C ASP A 375 -25.44 -6.68 17.06
N ALA A 376 -25.50 -8.00 17.24
CA ALA A 376 -24.84 -8.68 18.36
C ALA A 376 -23.30 -8.56 18.31
N LEU A 377 -22.70 -8.65 17.12
CA LEU A 377 -21.26 -8.45 16.92
C LEU A 377 -20.85 -6.99 17.17
N HIS A 378 -21.63 -6.04 16.68
CA HIS A 378 -21.47 -4.62 16.96
C HIS A 378 -21.55 -4.37 18.46
N ASP A 379 -22.43 -5.05 19.18
CA ASP A 379 -22.54 -4.96 20.65
C ASP A 379 -21.27 -5.37 21.40
N TRP A 380 -20.49 -6.27 20.82
CA TRP A 380 -19.17 -6.66 21.33
C TRP A 380 -18.02 -5.86 20.71
N GLY A 381 -18.32 -4.83 19.91
CA GLY A 381 -17.35 -3.89 19.36
C GLY A 381 -16.71 -4.31 18.04
N TYR A 382 -17.18 -5.39 17.42
CA TYR A 382 -16.69 -5.86 16.11
C TYR A 382 -17.26 -5.03 14.98
N LYS A 383 -16.46 -4.82 13.94
CA LYS A 383 -16.86 -4.22 12.67
C LYS A 383 -16.73 -5.30 11.61
N CYS A 384 -17.75 -5.47 10.79
CA CYS A 384 -17.87 -6.64 9.93
C CYS A 384 -17.72 -6.30 8.46
N SER A 385 -17.08 -7.21 7.73
CA SER A 385 -17.07 -7.22 6.27
C SER A 385 -17.64 -8.53 5.74
N SER A 386 -18.09 -8.49 4.49
CA SER A 386 -18.41 -9.66 3.70
C SER A 386 -17.55 -9.69 2.44
N ASN A 387 -17.19 -10.90 1.98
CA ASN A 387 -16.61 -11.13 0.66
C ASN A 387 -17.63 -10.76 -0.42
N ILE A 388 -17.23 -9.91 -1.37
CA ILE A 388 -18.00 -9.55 -2.56
C ILE A 388 -17.13 -9.76 -3.81
N THR A 389 -17.59 -10.65 -4.69
CA THR A 389 -16.96 -10.97 -5.97
C THR A 389 -17.74 -10.35 -7.14
N PRO A 390 -17.10 -10.03 -8.28
CA PRO A 390 -17.79 -9.38 -9.39
C PRO A 390 -18.78 -10.28 -10.15
N ILE A 391 -18.82 -11.58 -9.85
CA ILE A 391 -19.73 -12.53 -10.50
C ILE A 391 -21.16 -12.38 -9.93
N VAL A 392 -22.13 -12.28 -10.83
CA VAL A 392 -23.55 -12.32 -10.53
C VAL A 392 -24.06 -13.71 -10.88
N SER A 393 -24.16 -14.57 -9.87
CA SER A 393 -24.44 -16.00 -10.03
C SER A 393 -25.76 -16.31 -10.76
N CYS A 394 -25.75 -17.39 -11.52
CA CYS A 394 -26.90 -18.05 -12.12
C CYS A 394 -27.36 -19.28 -11.30
N ASN A 395 -26.77 -19.52 -10.13
CA ASN A 395 -27.09 -20.66 -9.29
C ASN A 395 -28.55 -20.59 -8.79
N THR A 396 -29.15 -21.76 -8.55
CA THR A 396 -30.35 -21.91 -7.71
C THR A 396 -30.08 -21.49 -6.28
N ASP A 397 -31.11 -21.35 -5.44
CA ASP A 397 -30.89 -21.11 -4.02
C ASP A 397 -30.26 -22.34 -3.36
N GLU A 398 -29.96 -22.21 -2.08
CA GLU A 398 -29.46 -23.28 -1.23
C GLU A 398 -30.42 -24.48 -1.05
N ASN A 399 -31.65 -24.45 -1.59
CA ASN A 399 -32.54 -25.60 -1.70
C ASN A 399 -32.47 -26.30 -3.05
N GLY A 400 -31.75 -25.74 -4.03
CA GLY A 400 -31.75 -26.22 -5.41
C GLY A 400 -32.93 -25.69 -6.23
N GLU A 401 -33.64 -24.67 -5.75
CA GLU A 401 -34.81 -24.10 -6.43
C GLU A 401 -34.48 -22.80 -7.18
N TYR A 402 -35.18 -22.60 -8.30
CA TYR A 402 -35.16 -21.30 -8.98
C TYR A 402 -36.03 -20.32 -8.20
N SER A 403 -35.41 -19.26 -7.69
CA SER A 403 -36.04 -18.23 -6.88
C SER A 403 -35.58 -16.84 -7.34
N PRO A 404 -36.38 -15.79 -7.11
CA PRO A 404 -36.00 -14.43 -7.50
C PRO A 404 -34.65 -14.03 -6.92
N TYR A 405 -33.77 -13.49 -7.77
CA TYR A 405 -32.46 -13.01 -7.39
C TYR A 405 -32.27 -11.60 -7.93
N LYS A 406 -32.57 -10.62 -7.07
CA LYS A 406 -32.62 -9.18 -7.38
C LYS A 406 -31.44 -8.70 -8.24
N ALA A 407 -30.20 -9.07 -7.90
CA ALA A 407 -29.04 -8.62 -8.67
C ALA A 407 -29.04 -9.21 -10.09
N LEU A 408 -29.28 -10.52 -10.25
CA LEU A 408 -29.38 -11.13 -11.58
C LEU A 408 -30.54 -10.54 -12.39
N ASP A 409 -31.73 -10.45 -11.79
CA ASP A 409 -32.96 -10.02 -12.45
C ASP A 409 -32.85 -8.56 -12.92
N THR A 410 -32.37 -7.66 -12.05
CA THR A 410 -32.22 -6.23 -12.39
C THR A 410 -31.04 -5.97 -13.33
N GLY A 411 -29.96 -6.74 -13.21
CA GLY A 411 -28.84 -6.67 -14.15
C GLY A 411 -29.25 -7.07 -15.57
N LYS A 412 -29.99 -8.19 -15.71
CA LYS A 412 -30.55 -8.63 -17.00
C LYS A 412 -31.52 -7.62 -17.58
N ALA A 413 -32.44 -7.11 -16.76
CA ALA A 413 -33.39 -6.09 -17.19
C ALA A 413 -32.71 -4.80 -17.66
N SER A 414 -31.52 -4.49 -17.15
CA SER A 414 -30.76 -3.29 -17.51
C SER A 414 -29.79 -3.50 -18.68
N GLY A 415 -29.54 -4.74 -19.12
CA GLY A 415 -28.62 -5.05 -20.22
C GLY A 415 -27.17 -4.60 -19.96
N ILE A 416 -26.72 -4.68 -18.70
CA ILE A 416 -25.42 -4.16 -18.24
C ILE A 416 -24.29 -5.20 -18.22
N PHE A 417 -24.58 -6.46 -18.50
CA PHE A 417 -23.58 -7.53 -18.46
C PHE A 417 -22.65 -7.50 -19.68
N VAL A 418 -21.43 -8.02 -19.49
CA VAL A 418 -20.49 -8.26 -20.57
C VAL A 418 -21.12 -9.22 -21.58
N MET A 419 -20.94 -8.95 -22.87
CA MET A 419 -21.45 -9.79 -23.95
C MET A 419 -20.32 -10.65 -24.51
N ASN A 420 -20.63 -11.87 -24.95
CA ASN A 420 -19.69 -12.77 -25.64
C ASN A 420 -19.49 -12.33 -27.10
N THR A 421 -18.91 -11.15 -27.28
CA THR A 421 -18.50 -10.59 -28.58
C THR A 421 -16.97 -10.52 -28.62
N ARG A 422 -16.38 -11.05 -29.68
CA ARG A 422 -14.93 -11.08 -29.94
C ARG A 422 -14.50 -9.93 -30.84
N GLU A 423 -13.20 -9.63 -30.85
CA GLU A 423 -12.63 -8.57 -31.68
C GLU A 423 -12.85 -8.79 -33.18
N ASP A 424 -12.73 -10.04 -33.64
CA ASP A 424 -12.95 -10.43 -35.05
C ASP A 424 -14.43 -10.45 -35.45
N GLY A 425 -15.33 -10.06 -34.54
CA GLY A 425 -16.77 -10.10 -34.71
C GLY A 425 -17.38 -11.48 -34.44
N SER A 426 -16.58 -12.50 -34.10
CA SER A 426 -17.08 -13.80 -33.68
C SER A 426 -17.64 -13.78 -32.25
N GLY A 427 -18.04 -14.95 -31.76
CA GLY A 427 -18.77 -15.12 -30.50
C GLY A 427 -20.27 -15.29 -30.72
N THR A 428 -20.98 -15.62 -29.66
CA THR A 428 -22.44 -15.88 -29.69
C THR A 428 -23.28 -14.62 -29.52
N HIS A 429 -22.66 -13.49 -29.14
CA HIS A 429 -23.31 -12.20 -28.88
C HIS A 429 -24.42 -12.23 -27.81
N ASP A 430 -24.48 -13.29 -27.00
CA ASP A 430 -25.28 -13.38 -25.78
C ASP A 430 -24.50 -12.84 -24.58
N GLU A 431 -25.13 -12.81 -23.41
CA GLU A 431 -24.46 -12.42 -22.17
C GLU A 431 -23.36 -13.42 -21.83
N PHE A 432 -22.15 -12.93 -21.53
CA PHE A 432 -21.04 -13.76 -21.14
C PHE A 432 -21.28 -14.39 -19.77
N ILE A 433 -21.11 -15.71 -19.68
CA ILE A 433 -21.23 -16.49 -18.44
C ILE A 433 -19.90 -17.20 -18.17
N GLY A 434 -19.19 -16.73 -17.15
CA GLY A 434 -17.98 -17.36 -16.61
C GLY A 434 -18.27 -18.14 -15.33
N ASN A 435 -17.24 -18.72 -14.72
CA ASN A 435 -17.34 -19.35 -13.41
C ASN A 435 -16.33 -18.81 -12.39
N VAL A 436 -16.61 -18.99 -11.10
CA VAL A 436 -15.59 -18.91 -10.04
C VAL A 436 -15.51 -20.27 -9.37
N ASN A 437 -14.29 -20.79 -9.20
CA ASN A 437 -14.02 -22.08 -8.58
C ASN A 437 -13.26 -21.90 -7.27
N TYR A 438 -13.97 -22.07 -6.15
CA TYR A 438 -13.44 -21.97 -4.79
C TYR A 438 -12.86 -23.32 -4.27
N GLY A 439 -12.74 -24.33 -5.15
CA GLY A 439 -12.26 -25.66 -4.80
C GLY A 439 -13.35 -26.60 -4.27
N ARG A 440 -13.05 -27.91 -4.15
CA ARG A 440 -13.95 -28.94 -3.57
C ARG A 440 -15.38 -29.02 -4.13
N GLY A 441 -15.58 -28.63 -5.39
CA GLY A 441 -16.90 -28.58 -6.01
C GLY A 441 -17.71 -27.32 -5.66
N HIS A 442 -17.14 -26.39 -4.87
CA HIS A 442 -17.68 -25.06 -4.64
C HIS A 442 -17.45 -24.20 -5.88
N LEU A 443 -18.43 -24.19 -6.76
CA LEU A 443 -18.40 -23.50 -8.05
C LEU A 443 -19.65 -22.63 -8.19
N THR A 444 -19.49 -21.48 -8.81
CA THR A 444 -20.62 -20.64 -9.23
C THR A 444 -20.42 -20.21 -10.67
N TRP A 445 -21.46 -20.37 -11.50
CA TRP A 445 -21.51 -19.81 -12.85
C TRP A 445 -22.29 -18.51 -12.80
N GLY A 446 -21.94 -17.53 -13.63
CA GLY A 446 -22.60 -16.23 -13.55
C GLY A 446 -22.12 -15.21 -14.56
N HIS A 447 -22.87 -14.12 -14.59
CA HIS A 447 -22.60 -12.97 -15.45
C HIS A 447 -21.65 -11.99 -14.77
N TYR A 448 -20.99 -11.16 -15.56
CA TYR A 448 -20.11 -10.11 -15.05
C TYR A 448 -20.59 -8.74 -15.57
N PRO A 449 -20.70 -7.71 -14.71
CA PRO A 449 -21.09 -6.38 -15.14
C PRO A 449 -20.01 -5.75 -16.04
N ASP A 450 -20.43 -5.08 -17.12
CA ASP A 450 -19.51 -4.28 -17.95
C ASP A 450 -19.22 -2.95 -17.24
N LEU A 451 -18.31 -3.01 -16.27
CA LEU A 451 -17.91 -1.89 -15.40
C LEU A 451 -17.21 -0.74 -16.15
N GLY A 452 -16.96 -0.91 -17.45
CA GLY A 452 -16.63 0.17 -18.36
C GLY A 452 -17.75 1.21 -18.52
N ARG A 453 -18.98 0.84 -18.18
CA ARG A 453 -20.17 1.68 -18.34
C ARG A 453 -20.59 2.32 -17.02
N LEU A 454 -20.99 3.59 -17.07
CA LEU A 454 -21.40 4.32 -15.86
C LEU A 454 -22.72 3.81 -15.26
N ASP A 455 -23.65 3.34 -16.08
CA ASP A 455 -24.91 2.74 -15.63
C ASP A 455 -24.68 1.41 -14.90
N ALA A 456 -23.78 0.56 -15.42
CA ALA A 456 -23.34 -0.67 -14.75
C ALA A 456 -22.67 -0.36 -13.39
N GLN A 457 -21.81 0.66 -13.32
CA GLN A 457 -21.18 1.08 -12.05
C GLN A 457 -22.21 1.55 -11.01
N LYS A 458 -23.24 2.31 -11.44
CA LYS A 458 -24.33 2.75 -10.56
C LYS A 458 -25.15 1.56 -10.08
N TRP A 459 -25.56 0.69 -11.00
CA TRP A 459 -26.30 -0.52 -10.68
C TRP A 459 -25.55 -1.39 -9.67
N TRP A 460 -24.24 -1.58 -9.85
CA TRP A 460 -23.37 -2.31 -8.94
C TRP A 460 -23.38 -1.71 -7.54
N GLY A 461 -23.21 -0.38 -7.45
CA GLY A 461 -23.22 0.34 -6.18
C GLY A 461 -24.52 0.18 -5.39
N GLU A 462 -25.67 0.16 -6.07
CA GLU A 462 -26.98 -0.02 -5.41
C GLU A 462 -27.17 -1.39 -4.76
N GLN A 463 -26.47 -2.44 -5.21
CA GLN A 463 -26.63 -3.79 -4.66
C GLN A 463 -26.14 -3.88 -3.21
N TYR A 464 -25.27 -2.97 -2.77
CA TYR A 464 -24.76 -2.96 -1.40
C TYR A 464 -25.81 -2.55 -0.36
N ARG A 465 -26.95 -1.97 -0.76
CA ARG A 465 -27.97 -1.47 0.16
C ARG A 465 -28.39 -2.51 1.21
N ASP A 466 -28.71 -3.72 0.76
CA ASP A 466 -29.22 -4.76 1.65
C ASP A 466 -28.14 -5.22 2.65
N LEU A 467 -26.88 -5.33 2.21
CA LEU A 467 -25.73 -5.64 3.10
C LEU A 467 -25.53 -4.56 4.17
N LEU A 468 -25.66 -3.29 3.79
CA LEU A 468 -25.55 -2.17 4.70
C LEU A 468 -26.71 -2.11 5.68
N ASP A 469 -27.93 -2.45 5.25
CA ASP A 469 -29.11 -2.50 6.11
C ASP A 469 -29.02 -3.65 7.12
N TRP A 470 -28.38 -4.77 6.75
CA TRP A 470 -28.06 -5.85 7.68
C TRP A 470 -26.95 -5.49 8.67
N GLY A 471 -26.06 -4.55 8.36
CA GLY A 471 -25.02 -4.12 9.29
C GLY A 471 -23.59 -4.38 8.86
N VAL A 472 -23.33 -4.71 7.59
CA VAL A 472 -21.96 -4.71 7.06
C VAL A 472 -21.35 -3.29 7.17
N ASP A 473 -20.11 -3.19 7.65
CA ASP A 473 -19.41 -1.92 7.89
C ASP A 473 -18.51 -1.54 6.73
N PHE A 474 -17.79 -2.51 6.16
CA PHE A 474 -16.82 -2.31 5.09
C PHE A 474 -16.78 -3.53 4.15
N VAL A 475 -16.12 -3.39 3.01
CA VAL A 475 -16.16 -4.40 1.94
C VAL A 475 -14.83 -5.12 1.80
N TRP A 476 -14.88 -6.44 1.69
CA TRP A 476 -13.79 -7.24 1.16
C TRP A 476 -14.08 -7.54 -0.31
N GLN A 477 -13.32 -6.92 -1.21
CA GLN A 477 -13.52 -7.02 -2.66
C GLN A 477 -12.58 -8.07 -3.24
N ASP A 478 -13.13 -9.21 -3.65
CA ASP A 478 -12.38 -10.40 -4.02
C ASP A 478 -12.63 -10.82 -5.48
N MET A 479 -11.83 -11.76 -5.98
CA MET A 479 -11.92 -12.33 -7.33
C MET A 479 -11.93 -11.26 -8.42
N THR A 480 -11.11 -10.22 -8.24
CA THR A 480 -11.18 -8.95 -8.98
C THR A 480 -10.61 -9.00 -10.41
N THR A 481 -9.75 -9.98 -10.69
CA THR A 481 -8.93 -10.08 -11.90
C THR A 481 -9.63 -10.30 -13.24
N PRO A 482 -10.98 -10.42 -13.36
CA PRO A 482 -11.89 -11.25 -12.56
C PRO A 482 -11.49 -12.72 -12.63
N ALA A 483 -11.39 -13.39 -11.48
CA ALA A 483 -10.91 -14.75 -11.43
C ALA A 483 -11.94 -15.75 -11.99
N MET A 484 -11.55 -16.60 -12.94
CA MET A 484 -12.40 -17.67 -13.46
C MET A 484 -11.61 -18.82 -14.05
N LYS A 485 -12.15 -20.04 -14.01
CA LYS A 485 -11.51 -21.22 -14.65
C LYS A 485 -12.12 -21.59 -16.00
N ALA A 486 -13.38 -21.24 -16.24
CA ALA A 486 -14.10 -21.56 -17.47
C ALA A 486 -15.22 -20.56 -17.73
N SER A 487 -15.76 -20.60 -18.96
CA SER A 487 -17.00 -19.98 -19.40
C SER A 487 -17.88 -21.00 -20.14
N VAL A 488 -19.17 -20.72 -20.29
CA VAL A 488 -20.09 -21.62 -20.99
C VAL A 488 -19.70 -21.84 -22.46
N HIS A 489 -18.95 -20.89 -23.03
CA HIS A 489 -18.47 -20.91 -24.41
C HIS A 489 -16.98 -21.27 -24.53
N GLN A 490 -16.28 -21.44 -23.41
CA GLN A 490 -14.86 -21.78 -23.36
C GLN A 490 -14.57 -22.56 -22.06
N LEU A 491 -14.46 -23.88 -22.18
CA LEU A 491 -14.34 -24.80 -21.03
C LEU A 491 -13.01 -24.69 -20.27
N ASP A 492 -12.01 -24.01 -20.84
CA ASP A 492 -10.72 -23.74 -20.21
C ASP A 492 -10.30 -22.28 -20.47
N CYS A 493 -10.24 -21.48 -19.42
CA CYS A 493 -9.76 -20.10 -19.45
C CYS A 493 -8.31 -20.07 -18.91
N PRO A 494 -7.28 -20.20 -19.79
CA PRO A 494 -5.90 -20.49 -19.37
C PRO A 494 -5.26 -19.36 -18.55
N LEU A 495 -5.75 -18.12 -18.68
CA LEU A 495 -5.25 -16.96 -17.93
C LEU A 495 -6.09 -16.64 -16.69
N LEU A 496 -6.86 -17.63 -16.22
CA LEU A 496 -7.75 -17.57 -15.07
C LEU A 496 -8.64 -16.31 -15.03
N SER A 497 -9.09 -15.87 -16.20
CA SER A 497 -9.78 -14.58 -16.39
C SER A 497 -10.59 -14.60 -17.67
N PHE A 498 -11.23 -13.46 -18.00
CA PHE A 498 -11.89 -13.29 -19.29
C PHE A 498 -10.94 -13.64 -20.45
N PRO A 499 -11.47 -14.16 -21.56
CA PRO A 499 -10.66 -14.35 -22.74
C PRO A 499 -10.21 -12.98 -23.27
N MET A 500 -8.95 -12.89 -23.68
CA MET A 500 -8.27 -11.61 -23.90
C MET A 500 -8.84 -10.77 -25.05
N ASP A 501 -9.55 -11.39 -25.98
CA ASP A 501 -10.19 -10.76 -27.14
C ASP A 501 -11.66 -10.37 -26.91
N ILE A 502 -12.22 -10.62 -25.71
CA ILE A 502 -13.60 -10.23 -25.41
C ILE A 502 -13.74 -8.71 -25.41
N MET A 503 -14.81 -8.22 -26.02
CA MET A 503 -15.05 -6.79 -26.19
C MET A 503 -15.79 -6.19 -24.99
N ILE A 504 -15.08 -5.36 -24.21
CA ILE A 504 -15.63 -4.65 -23.04
C ILE A 504 -15.60 -3.13 -23.23
N SER A 505 -16.47 -2.41 -22.52
CA SER A 505 -16.57 -0.96 -22.67
C SER A 505 -15.35 -0.24 -22.10
N ASP A 506 -14.86 0.76 -22.83
CA ASP A 506 -13.81 1.67 -22.37
C ASP A 506 -14.43 2.92 -21.74
N THR A 507 -14.05 3.23 -20.50
CA THR A 507 -14.52 4.43 -19.78
C THR A 507 -14.02 5.76 -20.35
N GLU A 508 -12.94 5.77 -21.15
CA GLU A 508 -12.22 7.01 -21.52
C GLU A 508 -13.06 8.02 -22.31
N LYS A 509 -14.08 7.59 -23.07
CA LYS A 509 -14.93 8.51 -23.87
C LYS A 509 -16.17 9.05 -23.16
N THR A 510 -16.48 8.56 -21.95
CA THR A 510 -17.76 8.85 -21.27
C THR A 510 -17.72 9.97 -20.22
N ARG A 511 -16.61 10.67 -20.06
CA ARG A 511 -16.57 11.86 -19.20
C ARG A 511 -16.81 13.11 -20.04
N PHE A 512 -17.98 13.72 -19.85
CA PHE A 512 -18.48 14.97 -20.43
C PHE A 512 -19.11 14.90 -21.83
N VAL A 513 -20.16 14.11 -22.00
CA VAL A 513 -21.21 14.47 -22.97
C VAL A 513 -22.58 14.26 -22.30
N THR A 514 -23.34 15.34 -22.24
CA THR A 514 -24.77 15.49 -21.90
C THR A 514 -25.60 14.21 -21.92
N ASN A 515 -26.44 13.98 -20.89
CA ASN A 515 -27.68 13.15 -20.72
C ASN A 515 -28.23 12.25 -21.87
N MET A 516 -27.43 11.83 -22.83
CA MET A 516 -27.76 10.97 -23.95
C MET A 516 -26.74 9.83 -23.94
N ILE A 517 -27.23 8.61 -23.94
CA ILE A 517 -26.44 7.38 -23.97
C ILE A 517 -25.65 7.38 -25.28
N THR A 518 -24.44 7.92 -25.28
CA THR A 518 -23.54 7.88 -26.44
C THR A 518 -22.76 6.57 -26.39
N HIS A 519 -22.84 5.79 -27.48
CA HIS A 519 -22.14 4.52 -27.71
C HIS A 519 -20.82 4.37 -26.93
N HIS A 520 -20.75 3.37 -26.05
CA HIS A 520 -19.52 2.98 -25.37
C HIS A 520 -18.57 2.36 -26.41
N ALA A 521 -17.45 3.03 -26.71
CA ALA A 521 -16.40 2.41 -27.52
C ALA A 521 -15.91 1.17 -26.77
N LYS A 522 -15.98 0.00 -27.41
CA LYS A 522 -15.48 -1.25 -26.85
C LYS A 522 -14.06 -1.50 -27.33
N LYS A 523 -13.24 -2.11 -26.48
CA LYS A 523 -11.90 -2.60 -26.81
C LYS A 523 -11.76 -4.05 -26.32
N PRO A 524 -10.83 -4.83 -26.92
CA PRO A 524 -10.46 -6.13 -26.38
C PRO A 524 -9.97 -6.02 -24.93
N PHE A 525 -10.35 -6.98 -24.09
CA PHE A 525 -9.97 -7.03 -22.68
C PHE A 525 -8.46 -6.97 -22.46
N ALA A 526 -7.65 -7.50 -23.39
CA ALA A 526 -6.18 -7.40 -23.37
C ALA A 526 -5.67 -5.96 -23.19
N LYS A 527 -6.39 -4.97 -23.74
CA LYS A 527 -6.02 -3.54 -23.67
C LYS A 527 -6.50 -2.87 -22.38
N LEU A 528 -7.46 -3.49 -21.67
CA LEU A 528 -8.21 -2.90 -20.56
C LEU A 528 -8.17 -3.76 -19.28
N ARG A 529 -7.29 -4.78 -19.21
CA ARG A 529 -7.29 -5.80 -18.15
C ARG A 529 -7.27 -5.19 -16.75
N SER A 530 -6.32 -4.29 -16.49
CA SER A 530 -6.17 -3.65 -15.18
C SER A 530 -7.32 -2.66 -14.87
N LEU A 531 -7.98 -2.13 -15.90
CA LEU A 531 -9.08 -1.18 -15.75
C LEU A 531 -10.34 -1.81 -15.15
N TYR A 532 -10.62 -3.10 -15.42
CA TYR A 532 -11.77 -3.78 -14.83
C TYR A 532 -11.70 -3.79 -13.29
N ASN A 533 -10.55 -4.19 -12.75
CA ASN A 533 -10.26 -4.21 -11.30
C ASN A 533 -10.43 -2.82 -10.66
N TYR A 534 -9.88 -1.80 -11.33
CA TYR A 534 -9.97 -0.41 -10.88
C TYR A 534 -11.43 0.07 -10.87
N ASN A 535 -12.19 -0.19 -11.93
CA ASN A 535 -13.59 0.23 -12.04
C ASN A 535 -14.49 -0.51 -11.06
N LEU A 536 -14.18 -1.76 -10.71
CA LEU A 536 -14.87 -2.49 -9.65
C LEU A 536 -14.74 -1.79 -8.30
N CYS A 537 -13.51 -1.50 -7.86
CA CYS A 537 -13.27 -0.79 -6.60
C CYS A 537 -13.90 0.61 -6.59
N LYS A 538 -13.81 1.32 -7.72
CA LYS A 538 -14.40 2.65 -7.89
C LYS A 538 -15.93 2.63 -7.86
N ALA A 539 -16.56 1.65 -8.50
CA ALA A 539 -18.01 1.46 -8.48
C ALA A 539 -18.50 1.15 -7.07
N THR A 540 -17.82 0.23 -6.37
CA THR A 540 -18.10 -0.09 -4.97
C THR A 540 -17.98 1.16 -4.10
N TYR A 541 -16.88 1.90 -4.19
CA TYR A 541 -16.66 3.10 -3.37
C TYR A 541 -17.74 4.15 -3.59
N ARG A 542 -18.10 4.42 -4.84
CA ARG A 542 -19.17 5.37 -5.19
C ARG A 542 -20.55 4.90 -4.74
N GLY A 543 -20.82 3.60 -4.81
CA GLY A 543 -22.03 3.01 -4.25
C GLY A 543 -22.12 3.24 -2.75
N MET A 544 -21.06 2.95 -2.02
CA MET A 544 -20.99 3.18 -0.57
C MET A 544 -21.17 4.67 -0.22
N GLU A 545 -20.49 5.56 -0.95
CA GLU A 545 -20.60 7.02 -0.79
C GLU A 545 -22.03 7.52 -1.06
N HIS A 546 -22.72 6.95 -2.04
CA HIS A 546 -24.12 7.25 -2.30
C HIS A 546 -25.06 6.75 -1.18
N LEU A 547 -24.83 5.54 -0.69
CA LEU A 547 -25.71 4.87 0.28
C LEU A 547 -25.48 5.34 1.73
N ARG A 548 -24.27 5.79 2.08
CA ARG A 548 -23.88 6.23 3.44
C ARG A 548 -23.02 7.52 3.38
N PRO A 549 -23.53 8.64 2.84
CA PRO A 549 -22.74 9.84 2.50
C PRO A 549 -22.09 10.58 3.68
N THR A 550 -22.41 10.23 4.93
CA THR A 550 -21.88 10.87 6.14
C THR A 550 -20.81 10.03 6.85
N LYS A 551 -20.41 8.88 6.28
CA LYS A 551 -19.42 7.97 6.85
C LYS A 551 -18.22 7.84 5.92
N ARG A 552 -17.05 7.57 6.49
CA ARG A 552 -15.90 7.04 5.75
C ARG A 552 -16.18 5.61 5.34
N HIS A 553 -15.73 5.24 4.16
CA HIS A 553 -15.85 3.89 3.62
C HIS A 553 -14.48 3.25 3.54
N PHE A 554 -14.46 1.93 3.72
CA PHE A 554 -13.27 1.15 3.48
C PHE A 554 -13.60 -0.05 2.59
N ILE A 555 -12.68 -0.31 1.68
CA ILE A 555 -12.65 -1.48 0.82
C ILE A 555 -11.25 -2.05 0.98
N ILE A 556 -11.15 -3.33 1.31
CA ILE A 556 -9.91 -4.09 1.15
C ILE A 556 -10.05 -4.91 -0.13
N THR A 557 -9.27 -4.58 -1.16
CA THR A 557 -9.33 -5.24 -2.47
C THR A 557 -8.20 -6.25 -2.62
N ARG A 558 -8.40 -7.27 -3.48
CA ARG A 558 -7.33 -8.20 -3.88
C ARG A 558 -6.47 -7.63 -4.98
N GLY A 559 -7.09 -6.90 -5.90
CA GLY A 559 -6.45 -6.43 -7.11
C GLY A 559 -6.93 -5.05 -7.51
N GLY A 560 -6.18 -4.42 -8.40
CA GLY A 560 -6.40 -3.04 -8.79
C GLY A 560 -5.45 -2.57 -9.87
N PHE A 561 -5.49 -1.28 -10.13
CA PHE A 561 -4.53 -0.55 -10.94
C PHE A 561 -4.01 0.63 -10.13
N VAL A 562 -2.88 1.22 -10.52
CA VAL A 562 -2.44 2.51 -9.95
C VAL A 562 -3.60 3.51 -9.87
N GLY A 563 -3.69 4.25 -8.76
CA GLY A 563 -4.84 5.11 -8.47
C GLY A 563 -5.97 4.46 -7.67
N VAL A 564 -5.95 3.13 -7.48
CA VAL A 564 -6.97 2.43 -6.68
C VAL A 564 -6.94 2.81 -5.20
N HIS A 565 -5.81 3.32 -4.69
CA HIS A 565 -5.63 3.78 -3.31
C HIS A 565 -6.67 4.84 -2.89
N ARG A 566 -7.18 5.62 -3.85
CA ARG A 566 -8.28 6.58 -3.63
C ARG A 566 -9.56 5.91 -3.12
N TYR A 567 -9.77 4.64 -3.46
CA TYR A 567 -10.99 3.89 -3.19
C TYR A 567 -10.79 2.73 -2.21
N ALA A 568 -9.65 2.03 -2.27
CA ALA A 568 -9.41 0.80 -1.52
C ALA A 568 -7.99 0.74 -0.91
N GLY A 569 -7.83 -0.02 0.18
CA GLY A 569 -6.56 -0.62 0.56
C GLY A 569 -6.38 -1.99 -0.11
N LEU A 570 -5.23 -2.63 0.06
CA LEU A 570 -4.92 -3.92 -0.59
C LEU A 570 -4.50 -4.97 0.42
N TRP A 571 -5.09 -6.16 0.36
CA TRP A 571 -4.44 -7.32 0.94
C TRP A 571 -3.77 -8.10 -0.19
N THR A 572 -2.61 -8.70 0.09
CA THR A 572 -1.75 -9.30 -0.93
C THR A 572 -2.22 -10.67 -1.41
N GLY A 573 -3.53 -10.90 -1.48
CA GLY A 573 -4.13 -12.17 -1.94
C GLY A 573 -3.71 -13.39 -1.13
N ASP A 574 -3.73 -14.54 -1.79
CA ASP A 574 -3.78 -15.85 -1.15
C ASP A 574 -2.36 -16.37 -0.89
N SER A 575 -1.82 -16.04 0.29
CA SER A 575 -0.49 -16.46 0.74
C SER A 575 -0.45 -17.89 1.26
N THR A 576 0.68 -18.60 1.18
CA THR A 576 0.84 -19.93 1.79
C THR A 576 1.45 -19.84 3.18
N SER A 577 1.10 -20.79 4.05
CA SER A 577 1.66 -20.96 5.40
C SER A 577 3.13 -21.40 5.36
N SER A 578 4.04 -20.50 4.98
CA SER A 578 5.48 -20.81 4.84
C SER A 578 6.38 -19.61 5.16
N TRP A 579 7.67 -19.90 5.41
CA TRP A 579 8.66 -18.87 5.76
C TRP A 579 9.01 -17.96 4.58
N GLU A 580 8.94 -18.45 3.35
CA GLU A 580 9.18 -17.68 2.14
C GLU A 580 8.20 -16.50 2.03
N PHE A 581 6.95 -16.68 2.48
CA PHE A 581 5.99 -15.58 2.56
C PHE A 581 6.37 -14.56 3.63
N VAL A 582 6.83 -14.98 4.81
CA VAL A 582 7.31 -14.06 5.85
C VAL A 582 8.49 -13.23 5.35
N GLN A 583 9.44 -13.86 4.67
CA GLN A 583 10.63 -13.21 4.11
C GLN A 583 10.28 -12.12 3.08
N MET A 584 9.29 -12.34 2.22
CA MET A 584 8.91 -11.33 1.21
C MET A 584 7.89 -10.28 1.70
N ASN A 585 7.21 -10.48 2.83
CA ASN A 585 6.09 -9.63 3.22
C ASN A 585 6.51 -8.17 3.51
N ILE A 586 7.68 -7.96 4.12
CA ILE A 586 8.21 -6.62 4.38
C ILE A 586 8.50 -5.88 3.06
N PRO A 587 9.35 -6.39 2.14
CA PRO A 587 9.65 -5.69 0.90
C PRO A 587 8.40 -5.52 0.02
N LEU A 588 7.48 -6.49 0.04
CA LEU A 588 6.20 -6.40 -0.65
C LEU A 588 5.35 -5.23 -0.14
N VAL A 589 5.11 -5.13 1.17
CA VAL A 589 4.30 -4.07 1.77
C VAL A 589 4.97 -2.70 1.62
N LEU A 590 6.30 -2.62 1.76
CA LEU A 590 7.05 -1.39 1.52
C LEU A 590 6.97 -0.95 0.06
N GLY A 591 7.09 -1.87 -0.91
CA GLY A 591 6.94 -1.58 -2.34
C GLY A 591 5.53 -1.07 -2.70
N ILE A 592 4.49 -1.66 -2.10
CA ILE A 592 3.11 -1.19 -2.22
C ILE A 592 2.94 0.22 -1.62
N GLY A 593 3.53 0.47 -0.45
CA GLY A 593 3.50 1.77 0.21
C GLY A 593 4.19 2.87 -0.62
N LEU A 594 5.34 2.56 -1.21
CA LEU A 594 6.04 3.42 -2.17
C LEU A 594 5.27 3.61 -3.48
N SER A 595 4.18 2.89 -3.70
CA SER A 595 3.33 2.97 -4.89
C SER A 595 1.97 3.61 -4.58
N ALA A 596 1.97 4.58 -3.66
CA ALA A 596 0.82 5.40 -3.22
C ALA A 596 -0.27 4.68 -2.41
N GLN A 597 -0.06 3.42 -2.00
CA GLN A 597 -1.07 2.65 -1.29
C GLN A 597 -0.69 2.42 0.18
N PRO A 598 -1.09 3.31 1.10
CA PRO A 598 -0.60 3.31 2.48
C PRO A 598 -1.20 2.21 3.36
N VAL A 599 -2.35 1.64 2.99
CA VAL A 599 -3.02 0.58 3.73
C VAL A 599 -2.89 -0.72 2.94
N SER A 600 -1.87 -1.50 3.28
CA SER A 600 -1.65 -2.82 2.74
C SER A 600 -1.08 -3.80 3.76
N GLY A 601 -1.23 -5.10 3.48
CA GLY A 601 -0.77 -6.17 4.37
C GLY A 601 -1.10 -7.56 3.83
N CYS A 602 -0.67 -8.59 4.54
CA CYS A 602 -0.84 -9.99 4.18
C CYS A 602 -1.75 -10.72 5.18
N ASP A 603 -2.22 -11.91 4.81
CA ASP A 603 -2.90 -12.79 5.74
C ASP A 603 -1.90 -13.45 6.69
N ILE A 604 -2.00 -13.10 7.97
CA ILE A 604 -1.12 -13.57 9.04
C ILE A 604 -1.32 -15.07 9.25
N GLY A 605 -0.24 -15.83 9.15
CA GLY A 605 -0.24 -17.30 9.20
C GLY A 605 -0.41 -17.98 7.84
N GLY A 606 -0.69 -17.23 6.78
CA GLY A 606 -0.91 -17.75 5.43
C GLY A 606 -2.36 -18.20 5.19
N PHE A 607 -2.95 -17.80 4.06
CA PHE A 607 -4.27 -18.26 3.66
C PHE A 607 -4.27 -19.77 3.33
N CYS A 608 -3.42 -20.15 2.38
CA CYS A 608 -3.32 -21.47 1.80
C CYS A 608 -2.60 -22.46 2.73
N ALA A 609 -2.93 -23.74 2.55
CA ALA A 609 -2.18 -24.86 3.09
C ALA A 609 -1.31 -25.50 1.99
N ALA A 610 -0.10 -25.91 2.34
CA ALA A 610 0.75 -26.73 1.47
C ALA A 610 0.22 -28.17 1.34
N TRP A 611 -0.55 -28.65 2.33
CA TRP A 611 -1.22 -29.95 2.33
C TRP A 611 -2.47 -29.94 3.21
N GLN A 612 -3.39 -30.90 3.00
CA GLN A 612 -4.59 -31.03 3.83
C GLN A 612 -4.25 -31.22 5.30
N GLY A 613 -4.94 -30.48 6.17
CA GLY A 613 -4.78 -30.58 7.62
C GLY A 613 -3.57 -29.84 8.17
N GLN A 614 -2.85 -29.07 7.35
CA GLN A 614 -1.71 -28.28 7.83
C GLN A 614 -2.17 -27.31 8.94
N ILE A 615 -1.54 -27.42 10.10
CA ILE A 615 -1.56 -26.40 11.14
C ILE A 615 -0.33 -25.53 10.92
N VAL A 616 -0.48 -24.20 10.97
CA VAL A 616 0.66 -23.30 10.87
C VAL A 616 1.62 -23.59 12.02
N ASP A 617 2.90 -23.70 11.72
CA ASP A 617 3.94 -23.90 12.74
C ASP A 617 3.85 -22.82 13.85
N PRO A 618 3.95 -23.19 15.15
CA PRO A 618 3.83 -22.24 16.25
C PRO A 618 4.82 -21.07 16.21
N GLU A 619 6.09 -21.32 15.85
CA GLU A 619 7.09 -20.25 15.68
C GLU A 619 6.68 -19.34 14.53
N LEU A 620 6.33 -19.92 13.38
CA LEU A 620 5.89 -19.18 12.20
C LEU A 620 4.71 -18.27 12.53
N MET A 621 3.69 -18.77 13.24
CA MET A 621 2.53 -17.99 13.64
C MET A 621 2.90 -16.83 14.57
N ALA A 622 3.73 -17.08 15.59
CA ALA A 622 4.18 -16.05 16.51
C ALA A 622 4.97 -14.94 15.77
N ARG A 623 5.93 -15.33 14.92
CA ARG A 623 6.79 -14.41 14.15
C ARG A 623 6.01 -13.60 13.14
N TRP A 624 5.07 -14.22 12.44
CA TRP A 624 4.21 -13.52 11.49
C TRP A 624 3.28 -12.51 12.19
N THR A 625 2.75 -12.88 13.37
CA THR A 625 1.95 -11.95 14.19
C THR A 625 2.77 -10.77 14.70
N ILE A 626 4.00 -11.03 15.17
CA ILE A 626 4.95 -10.00 15.60
C ILE A 626 5.21 -8.99 14.48
N MET A 627 5.55 -9.46 13.28
CA MET A 627 5.76 -8.61 12.11
C MET A 627 4.48 -7.84 11.74
N GLY A 628 3.36 -8.56 11.61
CA GLY A 628 2.06 -8.02 11.20
C GLY A 628 1.53 -6.92 12.13
N ALA A 629 1.85 -6.98 13.43
CA ALA A 629 1.44 -5.98 14.40
C ALA A 629 1.92 -4.56 14.05
N PHE A 630 3.00 -4.43 13.26
CA PHE A 630 3.56 -3.15 12.83
C PHE A 630 3.24 -2.79 11.37
N LEU A 631 2.63 -3.69 10.59
CA LEU A 631 2.25 -3.41 9.20
C LEU A 631 0.91 -2.66 9.11
N PRO A 632 0.61 -1.93 8.02
CA PRO A 632 -0.57 -1.07 7.97
C PRO A 632 -1.91 -1.83 8.09
N TRP A 633 -2.06 -2.95 7.37
CA TRP A 633 -3.22 -3.84 7.45
C TRP A 633 -2.85 -5.14 8.19
N PHE A 634 -3.64 -5.52 9.19
CA PHE A 634 -3.32 -6.62 10.09
C PHE A 634 -4.51 -7.58 10.26
N ARG A 635 -4.55 -8.60 9.39
CA ARG A 635 -5.62 -9.61 9.35
C ARG A 635 -5.04 -11.03 9.42
N ASN A 636 -5.56 -11.85 10.32
CA ASN A 636 -5.42 -13.30 10.23
C ASN A 636 -6.61 -13.85 9.42
N HIS A 637 -6.34 -14.54 8.32
CA HIS A 637 -7.36 -15.18 7.49
C HIS A 637 -6.80 -16.44 6.84
N TYR A 638 -7.65 -17.46 6.68
CA TYR A 638 -7.24 -18.76 6.21
C TYR A 638 -8.35 -19.58 5.56
N ASP A 639 -7.91 -20.53 4.73
CA ASP A 639 -8.74 -21.60 4.21
C ASP A 639 -8.96 -22.67 5.28
N ASN A 640 -10.11 -22.59 5.95
CA ASN A 640 -10.53 -23.53 6.98
C ASN A 640 -11.11 -24.84 6.41
N TYR A 641 -11.29 -24.97 5.10
CA TYR A 641 -11.55 -26.28 4.49
C TYR A 641 -10.28 -27.15 4.46
N TYR A 642 -9.11 -26.52 4.40
CA TYR A 642 -7.82 -27.22 4.40
C TYR A 642 -7.16 -27.22 5.78
N LYS A 643 -7.26 -26.14 6.55
CA LYS A 643 -6.57 -25.99 7.83
C LYS A 643 -7.56 -26.08 8.99
N PRO A 644 -7.26 -26.85 10.05
CA PRO A 644 -8.24 -27.08 11.12
C PRO A 644 -8.49 -25.85 12.01
N TYR A 645 -7.48 -24.98 12.18
CA TYR A 645 -7.57 -23.71 12.90
C TYR A 645 -6.37 -22.79 12.55
N GLN A 646 -6.50 -21.51 12.86
CA GLN A 646 -5.41 -20.53 12.81
C GLN A 646 -5.56 -19.40 13.85
N GLU A 647 -6.65 -19.34 14.62
CA GLU A 647 -6.83 -18.29 15.60
C GLU A 647 -5.79 -18.43 16.73
N PRO A 648 -5.11 -17.35 17.20
CA PRO A 648 -4.01 -17.49 18.15
C PRO A 648 -4.38 -18.20 19.47
N TYR A 649 -5.62 -18.05 19.93
CA TYR A 649 -6.12 -18.70 21.14
C TYR A 649 -6.32 -20.23 21.02
N ARG A 650 -6.17 -20.79 19.81
CA ARG A 650 -6.27 -22.24 19.56
C ARG A 650 -4.93 -22.96 19.72
N TYR A 651 -3.84 -22.23 19.85
CA TYR A 651 -2.49 -22.76 20.05
C TYR A 651 -2.18 -22.93 21.54
N GLU A 652 -1.22 -23.79 21.84
CA GLU A 652 -0.64 -23.88 23.19
C GLU A 652 0.25 -22.67 23.49
N GLU A 653 0.49 -22.41 24.78
CA GLU A 653 1.49 -21.43 25.19
C GLU A 653 2.87 -21.80 24.58
N PRO A 654 3.67 -20.80 24.16
CA PRO A 654 3.52 -19.37 24.44
C PRO A 654 2.80 -18.55 23.33
N VAL A 655 2.31 -19.19 22.27
CA VAL A 655 1.75 -18.50 21.09
C VAL A 655 0.64 -17.49 21.44
N PRO A 656 -0.43 -17.85 22.18
CA PRO A 656 -1.49 -16.88 22.49
C PRO A 656 -0.97 -15.70 23.32
N THR A 657 -0.02 -15.91 24.24
CA THR A 657 0.56 -14.83 25.05
C THR A 657 1.42 -13.87 24.22
N ILE A 658 2.26 -14.41 23.32
CA ILE A 658 3.10 -13.58 22.44
C ILE A 658 2.24 -12.82 21.44
N CYS A 659 1.28 -13.50 20.80
CA CYS A 659 0.36 -12.84 19.88
C CYS A 659 -0.41 -11.71 20.59
N ARG A 660 -0.96 -11.97 21.79
CA ARG A 660 -1.63 -10.95 22.59
C ARG A 660 -0.71 -9.76 22.87
N LYS A 661 0.52 -9.99 23.32
CA LYS A 661 1.50 -8.92 23.63
C LYS A 661 1.70 -7.94 22.47
N TYR A 662 1.90 -8.44 21.25
CA TYR A 662 2.14 -7.56 20.10
C TYR A 662 0.86 -6.96 19.52
N ILE A 663 -0.26 -7.67 19.61
CA ILE A 663 -1.57 -7.10 19.30
C ILE A 663 -1.86 -5.93 20.28
N GLU A 664 -1.67 -6.09 21.58
CA GLU A 664 -1.84 -5.02 22.57
C GLU A 664 -0.90 -3.84 22.30
N LEU A 665 0.37 -4.09 21.94
CA LEU A 665 1.32 -3.05 21.56
C LEU A 665 0.81 -2.23 20.35
N ARG A 666 0.23 -2.89 19.34
CA ARG A 666 -0.40 -2.20 18.22
C ARG A 666 -1.54 -1.29 18.68
N TYR A 667 -2.39 -1.74 19.59
CA TYR A 667 -3.49 -0.92 20.11
C TYR A 667 -3.00 0.27 20.93
N LYS A 668 -1.90 0.11 21.68
CA LYS A 668 -1.22 1.24 22.35
C LYS A 668 -0.71 2.27 21.34
N LEU A 669 -0.23 1.82 20.18
CA LEU A 669 0.31 2.67 19.10
C LEU A 669 -0.73 3.10 18.06
N ILE A 670 -2.02 2.80 18.26
CA ILE A 670 -3.05 3.05 17.24
C ILE A 670 -3.13 4.52 16.83
N GLN A 671 -2.92 5.43 17.79
CA GLN A 671 -2.90 6.87 17.52
C GLN A 671 -1.72 7.24 16.62
N TYR A 672 -0.52 6.70 16.88
CA TYR A 672 0.68 6.92 16.06
C TYR A 672 0.49 6.42 14.62
N ILE A 673 -0.13 5.24 14.45
CA ILE A 673 -0.47 4.68 13.13
C ILE A 673 -1.48 5.60 12.41
N TYR A 674 -2.46 6.12 13.14
CA TYR A 674 -3.49 6.99 12.59
C TYR A 674 -2.95 8.37 12.17
N ASP A 675 -2.02 8.92 12.95
CA ASP A 675 -1.31 10.15 12.63
C ASP A 675 -0.42 9.97 11.38
N ALA A 676 0.21 8.80 11.22
CA ALA A 676 0.95 8.46 9.99
C ALA A 676 0.02 8.31 8.77
N MET A 677 -1.21 7.80 8.96
CA MET A 677 -2.23 7.80 7.91
C MET A 677 -2.64 9.22 7.54
N TYR A 678 -2.82 10.10 8.51
CA TYR A 678 -3.06 11.52 8.23
C TYR A 678 -1.89 12.14 7.46
N GLU A 679 -0.64 11.90 7.87
CA GLU A 679 0.56 12.36 7.15
C GLU A 679 0.58 11.88 5.69
N ASN A 680 0.15 10.65 5.42
CA ASN A 680 0.00 10.15 4.05
C ASN A 680 -0.96 11.01 3.23
N THR A 681 -2.12 11.40 3.79
CA THR A 681 -3.09 12.24 3.07
C THR A 681 -2.54 13.62 2.71
N GLN A 682 -1.52 14.09 3.45
CA GLN A 682 -0.89 15.40 3.23
C GLN A 682 0.34 15.32 2.32
N THR A 683 1.16 14.28 2.48
CA THR A 683 2.52 14.21 1.90
C THR A 683 2.75 13.02 0.99
N GLY A 684 1.90 12.00 1.04
CA GLY A 684 2.04 10.76 0.26
C GLY A 684 3.03 9.77 0.88
N LYS A 685 3.70 10.12 1.99
CA LYS A 685 4.58 9.19 2.71
C LYS A 685 3.77 7.98 3.22
N PRO A 686 4.24 6.75 3.04
CA PRO A 686 3.55 5.58 3.56
C PRO A 686 3.65 5.49 5.09
N ILE A 687 2.77 4.67 5.68
CA ILE A 687 2.75 4.41 7.13
C ILE A 687 3.99 3.64 7.56
N CYS A 688 4.34 2.58 6.84
CA CYS A 688 5.60 1.87 6.98
C CYS A 688 6.58 2.34 5.90
N ARG A 689 7.83 2.61 6.27
CA ARG A 689 8.81 3.27 5.40
C ARG A 689 10.11 2.47 5.34
N PRO A 690 10.70 2.29 4.14
CA PRO A 690 12.08 1.83 4.05
C PRO A 690 13.00 2.78 4.83
N LEU A 691 14.06 2.23 5.44
CA LEU A 691 14.93 3.01 6.32
C LEU A 691 15.45 4.29 5.65
N PHE A 692 15.93 4.21 4.40
CA PHE A 692 16.50 5.35 3.67
C PHE A 692 15.58 6.59 3.57
N MET A 693 14.27 6.44 3.74
CA MET A 693 13.31 7.53 3.54
C MET A 693 13.40 8.62 4.62
N ASP A 694 13.68 8.23 5.86
CA ASP A 694 13.75 9.16 7.01
C ASP A 694 15.09 9.07 7.75
N GLU A 695 16.15 8.64 7.05
CA GLU A 695 17.55 8.74 7.52
C GLU A 695 18.03 10.18 7.52
N TYR A 696 18.76 10.58 8.57
CA TYR A 696 19.37 11.93 8.61
C TYR A 696 20.71 12.02 7.89
N LYS A 697 21.38 10.87 7.73
CA LYS A 697 22.67 10.77 7.03
C LYS A 697 22.61 9.67 5.99
N PRO A 698 21.87 9.85 4.88
CA PRO A 698 21.77 8.85 3.82
C PRO A 698 23.16 8.48 3.27
N GLY A 699 24.09 9.42 3.16
CA GLY A 699 25.47 9.12 2.76
C GLY A 699 26.15 8.06 3.65
N GLU A 700 25.99 8.10 4.97
CA GLU A 700 26.56 7.08 5.88
C GLU A 700 25.76 5.76 5.87
N PHE A 701 24.47 5.81 5.54
CA PHE A 701 23.64 4.61 5.32
C PHE A 701 24.13 3.79 4.12
N TYR A 702 24.60 4.48 3.06
CA TYR A 702 25.11 3.86 1.84
C TYR A 702 26.64 3.65 1.85
N ASN A 703 27.42 4.49 2.55
CA ASN A 703 28.89 4.46 2.61
C ASN A 703 29.45 3.49 3.66
N ASP A 704 28.84 2.32 3.86
CA ASP A 704 29.52 1.28 4.63
C ASP A 704 30.71 0.78 3.80
N ALA A 705 31.93 1.21 4.16
CA ALA A 705 33.17 0.80 3.50
C ALA A 705 33.39 -0.73 3.52
N ARG A 706 32.60 -1.49 4.29
CA ARG A 706 32.56 -2.95 4.18
C ARG A 706 31.88 -3.43 2.90
N ALA A 707 30.99 -2.65 2.29
CA ALA A 707 30.27 -2.98 1.06
C ALA A 707 31.13 -2.87 -0.22
N ASP A 708 32.17 -2.03 -0.21
CA ASP A 708 32.99 -1.75 -1.39
C ASP A 708 34.36 -2.45 -1.41
N ASP A 709 34.90 -2.90 -0.27
CA ASP A 709 36.29 -3.40 -0.20
C ASP A 709 36.45 -4.93 -0.38
N GLN A 710 35.49 -5.60 -1.05
CA GLN A 710 35.67 -6.98 -1.52
C GLN A 710 35.18 -7.18 -2.96
N HIS A 711 35.85 -6.55 -3.93
CA HIS A 711 35.74 -6.92 -5.35
C HIS A 711 36.26 -8.36 -5.67
N SER A 712 36.64 -9.16 -4.67
CA SER A 712 37.08 -10.56 -4.82
C SER A 712 36.42 -11.54 -3.82
N ARG A 713 35.43 -11.08 -3.05
CA ARG A 713 34.54 -11.90 -2.22
C ARG A 713 33.20 -11.16 -2.18
N GLY A 714 32.19 -11.70 -2.86
CA GLY A 714 30.93 -11.04 -3.21
C GLY A 714 30.40 -9.98 -2.24
N TYR A 715 29.83 -8.93 -2.82
CA TYR A 715 28.99 -7.90 -2.20
C TYR A 715 28.25 -8.46 -0.98
N ASN A 716 28.81 -8.21 0.20
CA ASN A 716 28.43 -8.79 1.47
C ASN A 716 27.02 -8.31 1.85
N GLY A 717 26.08 -9.25 1.96
CA GLY A 717 24.63 -9.08 2.08
C GLY A 717 24.09 -8.23 3.25
N PHE A 718 24.89 -7.40 3.91
CA PHE A 718 24.48 -6.55 5.03
C PHE A 718 23.59 -5.38 4.58
N THR A 719 23.95 -4.61 3.54
CA THR A 719 23.11 -3.49 3.06
C THR A 719 21.78 -3.95 2.44
N ALA A 720 21.75 -5.16 1.85
CA ALA A 720 20.52 -5.76 1.34
C ALA A 720 19.56 -6.13 2.49
N ASN A 721 20.05 -6.84 3.51
CA ASN A 721 19.23 -7.20 4.68
C ASN A 721 18.60 -5.97 5.34
N ARG A 722 19.35 -4.86 5.52
CA ARG A 722 18.84 -3.62 6.13
C ARG A 722 17.60 -3.04 5.43
N LEU A 723 17.51 -3.17 4.11
CA LEU A 723 16.41 -2.65 3.29
C LEU A 723 15.23 -3.60 3.19
N ASP A 724 15.50 -4.89 3.40
CA ASP A 724 14.59 -5.98 3.09
C ASP A 724 13.85 -6.47 4.35
N ASP A 725 14.46 -6.39 5.53
CA ASP A 725 13.91 -6.97 6.77
C ASP A 725 13.86 -6.00 7.97
N GLN A 726 14.07 -4.70 7.74
CA GLN A 726 13.90 -3.63 8.72
C GLN A 726 13.14 -2.45 8.12
N PHE A 727 12.32 -1.77 8.91
CA PHE A 727 11.54 -0.63 8.44
C PHE A 727 11.22 0.35 9.57
N PHE A 728 10.82 1.56 9.20
CA PHE A 728 10.19 2.48 10.13
C PHE A 728 8.68 2.28 10.13
N LEU A 729 8.07 2.22 11.31
CA LEU A 729 6.68 2.61 11.50
C LEU A 729 6.67 4.13 11.75
N GLY A 730 5.94 4.87 10.92
CA GLY A 730 6.04 6.33 10.90
C GLY A 730 7.47 6.78 10.63
N ARG A 731 7.93 7.80 11.35
CA ARG A 731 9.28 8.37 11.21
C ARG A 731 10.29 7.81 12.22
N ASP A 732 9.82 7.44 13.41
CA ASP A 732 10.67 7.41 14.61
C ASP A 732 10.73 6.04 15.30
N ILE A 733 9.90 5.06 14.89
CA ILE A 733 9.95 3.70 15.44
C ILE A 733 10.58 2.79 14.39
N MET A 734 11.76 2.25 14.66
CA MET A 734 12.43 1.22 13.86
C MET A 734 12.00 -0.17 14.34
N VAL A 735 11.63 -1.04 13.40
CA VAL A 735 11.20 -2.41 13.64
C VAL A 735 12.05 -3.37 12.82
N ALA A 736 12.60 -4.41 13.46
CA ALA A 736 13.41 -5.45 12.84
C ALA A 736 12.98 -6.84 13.35
N PRO A 737 11.96 -7.47 12.74
CA PRO A 737 11.45 -8.78 13.14
C PRO A 737 12.31 -9.93 12.61
N ILE A 738 12.32 -11.09 13.27
CA ILE A 738 12.95 -12.29 12.70
C ILE A 738 12.06 -12.87 11.60
N VAL A 739 12.64 -13.08 10.41
CA VAL A 739 11.92 -13.55 9.20
C VAL A 739 12.39 -14.93 8.72
N ASN A 740 13.27 -15.61 9.45
CA ASN A 740 13.79 -16.94 9.11
C ASN A 740 13.52 -17.96 10.23
N PRO A 741 13.34 -19.25 9.89
CA PRO A 741 13.04 -20.30 10.86
C PRO A 741 14.15 -20.55 11.88
N GLY A 742 13.77 -20.88 13.11
CA GLY A 742 14.67 -21.39 14.15
C GLY A 742 15.68 -20.37 14.68
N GLN A 743 15.55 -19.09 14.31
CA GLN A 743 16.45 -18.04 14.77
C GLN A 743 15.97 -17.49 16.11
N ALA A 744 16.86 -17.46 17.09
CA ALA A 744 16.65 -16.76 18.36
C ALA A 744 17.34 -15.39 18.41
N ASN A 745 18.21 -15.09 17.44
CA ASN A 745 18.89 -13.80 17.32
C ASN A 745 18.86 -13.32 15.86
N ARG A 746 19.01 -12.02 15.65
CA ARG A 746 19.28 -11.43 14.34
C ARG A 746 20.18 -10.22 14.45
N VAL A 747 20.93 -9.94 13.38
CA VAL A 747 21.65 -8.69 13.23
C VAL A 747 20.63 -7.55 13.04
N VAL A 748 20.83 -6.47 13.81
CA VAL A 748 20.04 -5.25 13.75
C VAL A 748 20.95 -4.09 13.42
N TYR A 749 20.61 -3.33 12.38
CA TYR A 749 21.24 -2.06 12.07
C TYR A 749 20.42 -0.91 12.65
N LEU A 750 21.07 0.00 13.36
CA LEU A 750 20.47 1.26 13.79
C LEU A 750 20.91 2.40 12.85
N PRO A 751 19.96 3.09 12.21
CA PRO A 751 20.15 4.29 11.39
C PRO A 751 21.16 5.31 11.92
N ALA A 752 22.10 5.75 11.07
CA ALA A 752 23.15 6.70 11.44
C ALA A 752 22.63 8.13 11.71
N GLY A 753 23.45 8.92 12.40
CA GLY A 753 23.13 10.33 12.67
C GLY A 753 22.03 10.54 13.72
N SER A 754 21.62 9.51 14.47
CA SER A 754 20.80 9.60 15.69
C SER A 754 21.25 8.61 16.75
N GLN A 755 20.89 8.91 18.00
CA GLN A 755 20.80 7.91 19.05
C GLN A 755 19.44 7.20 19.01
N TRP A 756 19.42 5.96 19.50
CA TRP A 756 18.25 5.08 19.47
C TRP A 756 18.04 4.45 20.84
N TYR A 757 16.81 4.51 21.32
CA TYR A 757 16.38 3.91 22.58
C TYR A 757 15.64 2.62 22.28
N ARG A 758 15.94 1.54 23.01
CA ARG A 758 15.12 0.35 22.98
C ARG A 758 13.69 0.72 23.43
N PHE A 759 12.69 0.35 22.66
CA PHE A 759 11.30 0.60 23.02
C PHE A 759 10.96 -0.15 24.31
N THR A 760 10.34 0.54 25.27
CA THR A 760 9.82 -0.07 26.50
C THR A 760 8.34 0.26 26.61
N ASP A 761 7.56 -0.69 27.09
CA ASP A 761 6.12 -0.51 27.32
C ASP A 761 5.85 0.16 28.69
N ASP A 762 6.71 1.10 29.09
CA ASP A 762 6.74 1.78 30.40
C ASP A 762 6.73 0.84 31.63
N LYS A 763 7.16 -0.43 31.45
CA LYS A 763 7.24 -1.43 32.54
C LYS A 763 8.63 -1.52 33.18
N CYS A 764 9.63 -0.92 32.56
CA CYS A 764 11.00 -0.89 33.03
C CYS A 764 11.64 0.48 32.74
N PRO A 765 12.70 0.86 33.47
CA PRO A 765 13.44 2.09 33.19
C PRO A 765 13.98 2.11 31.76
N LEU A 766 14.02 3.30 31.16
CA LEU A 766 14.66 3.50 29.87
C LEU A 766 16.16 3.15 29.98
N GLU A 767 16.62 2.26 29.10
CA GLU A 767 18.04 1.93 28.99
C GLU A 767 18.82 3.09 28.35
N ASN A 768 20.16 3.07 28.49
CA ASN A 768 21.01 4.04 27.80
C ASN A 768 20.81 3.92 26.27
N PRO A 769 20.85 5.04 25.53
CA PRO A 769 20.73 4.99 24.08
C PRO A 769 21.91 4.25 23.44
N VAL A 770 21.65 3.67 22.27
CA VAL A 770 22.66 3.14 21.37
C VAL A 770 22.92 4.17 20.27
N ASN A 771 24.19 4.44 19.97
CA ASN A 771 24.55 5.28 18.83
C ASN A 771 24.14 4.61 17.52
N GLY A 772 23.53 5.35 16.61
CA GLY A 772 23.26 4.91 15.25
C GLY A 772 24.53 4.73 14.41
N GLY A 773 24.38 4.14 13.23
CA GLY A 773 25.49 3.75 12.35
C GLY A 773 26.17 2.46 12.79
N VAL A 774 25.50 1.65 13.61
CA VAL A 774 26.03 0.42 14.20
C VAL A 774 25.17 -0.78 13.86
N GLU A 775 25.80 -1.94 13.87
CA GLU A 775 25.15 -3.24 13.82
C GLU A 775 25.48 -4.03 15.08
N PHE A 776 24.52 -4.81 15.58
CA PHE A 776 24.71 -5.73 16.69
C PHE A 776 23.74 -6.90 16.58
N ASP A 777 24.06 -8.00 17.26
CA ASP A 777 23.19 -9.16 17.34
C ASP A 777 22.16 -8.97 18.47
N PHE A 778 20.88 -9.09 18.15
CA PHE A 778 19.77 -8.90 19.09
C PHE A 778 19.07 -10.22 19.39
N TYR A 779 19.05 -10.62 20.66
CA TYR A 779 18.33 -11.80 21.13
C TYR A 779 16.82 -11.56 21.19
N ALA A 780 16.08 -12.27 20.35
CA ALA A 780 14.64 -12.22 20.20
C ALA A 780 14.06 -13.65 20.12
N PRO A 781 14.03 -14.42 21.22
CA PRO A 781 13.47 -15.78 21.21
C PRO A 781 11.98 -15.75 20.84
N TRP A 782 11.48 -16.77 20.15
CA TRP A 782 10.04 -16.86 19.82
C TRP A 782 9.24 -17.55 20.93
N ASP A 783 9.89 -18.23 21.87
CA ASP A 783 9.30 -19.15 22.84
C ASP A 783 9.32 -18.61 24.29
N ASP A 784 9.86 -17.40 24.51
CA ASP A 784 9.88 -16.74 25.82
C ASP A 784 9.13 -15.39 25.76
N PRO A 785 7.85 -15.32 26.20
CA PRO A 785 7.07 -14.08 26.20
C PRO A 785 7.59 -13.02 27.19
N SER A 786 8.46 -13.40 28.13
CA SER A 786 9.06 -12.47 29.09
C SER A 786 10.16 -11.59 28.48
N LYS A 787 10.67 -11.97 27.29
CA LYS A 787 11.69 -11.23 26.53
C LYS A 787 11.04 -10.40 25.43
N ASP A 788 11.81 -9.49 24.85
CA ASP A 788 11.43 -8.89 23.57
C ASP A 788 11.63 -9.93 22.47
N ASN A 789 10.58 -10.18 21.71
CA ASN A 789 10.55 -11.15 20.60
C ASN A 789 10.79 -10.47 19.23
N CYS A 790 11.06 -9.16 19.24
CA CYS A 790 11.34 -8.30 18.10
C CYS A 790 12.20 -7.12 18.55
N ALA A 791 13.18 -6.72 17.74
CA ALA A 791 13.88 -5.46 17.97
C ALA A 791 12.95 -4.30 17.58
N VAL A 792 12.64 -3.44 18.54
CA VAL A 792 11.88 -2.20 18.35
C VAL A 792 12.65 -1.08 19.03
N TYR A 793 13.01 -0.05 18.27
CA TYR A 793 13.79 1.08 18.75
C TYR A 793 13.11 2.40 18.40
N VAL A 794 13.22 3.37 19.29
CA VAL A 794 12.67 4.71 19.15
C VAL A 794 13.81 5.71 19.01
N ARG A 795 13.71 6.59 18.03
CA ARG A 795 14.69 7.64 17.76
C ARG A 795 14.76 8.63 18.93
N GLU A 796 15.95 9.13 19.23
CA GLU A 796 16.11 10.22 20.20
C GLU A 796 15.26 11.45 19.82
N GLY A 797 14.71 12.12 20.84
CA GLY A 797 13.82 13.26 20.67
C GLY A 797 12.41 12.91 20.21
N ALA A 798 12.09 11.65 19.86
CA ALA A 798 10.77 11.30 19.33
C ALA A 798 9.64 11.56 20.33
N ILE A 799 8.48 11.94 19.82
CA ILE A 799 7.24 12.09 20.58
C ILE A 799 6.27 11.01 20.11
N ILE A 800 5.98 10.04 20.96
CA ILE A 800 5.15 8.87 20.63
C ILE A 800 3.83 8.95 21.41
N PRO A 801 2.69 9.31 20.78
CA PRO A 801 1.38 9.16 21.39
C PRO A 801 1.04 7.68 21.63
N LYS A 802 0.70 7.38 22.88
CA LYS A 802 0.20 6.09 23.32
C LYS A 802 -1.17 6.23 23.96
N ARG A 803 -1.94 5.15 23.88
CA ARG A 803 -3.22 4.98 24.58
C ARG A 803 -3.17 3.74 25.47
N GLU A 804 -4.09 3.67 26.41
CA GLU A 804 -4.32 2.43 27.15
C GLU A 804 -4.94 1.38 26.23
N VAL A 805 -4.65 0.11 26.54
CA VAL A 805 -5.16 -1.04 25.77
C VAL A 805 -6.68 -1.10 25.88
N GLU A 806 -7.32 -1.23 24.72
CA GLU A 806 -8.73 -1.58 24.59
C GLU A 806 -8.86 -2.93 23.89
N GLN A 807 -9.94 -3.67 24.14
CA GLN A 807 -10.26 -4.91 23.43
C GLN A 807 -10.76 -4.67 21.98
N TYR A 808 -11.19 -3.44 21.69
CA TYR A 808 -11.50 -2.91 20.37
C TYR A 808 -11.45 -1.37 20.45
N ILE A 809 -11.14 -0.70 19.34
CA ILE A 809 -11.06 0.77 19.33
C ILE A 809 -12.41 1.39 19.72
N GLY A 810 -12.40 2.20 20.79
CA GLY A 810 -13.57 2.89 21.34
C GLY A 810 -14.30 2.13 22.46
N GLU A 811 -13.77 1.01 22.95
CA GLU A 811 -14.36 0.24 24.06
C GLU A 811 -14.60 1.10 25.31
N LEU A 812 -13.58 1.83 25.77
CA LEU A 812 -13.68 2.62 26.99
C LEU A 812 -14.73 3.71 26.85
N TYR A 813 -14.82 4.33 25.66
CA TYR A 813 -15.84 5.33 25.36
C TYR A 813 -17.25 4.78 25.41
N ARG A 814 -17.46 3.56 24.90
CA ARG A 814 -18.76 2.88 24.96
C ARG A 814 -19.19 2.61 26.40
N HIS A 815 -18.24 2.34 27.29
CA HIS A 815 -18.48 2.13 28.72
C HIS A 815 -18.42 3.41 29.56
N GLY A 816 -18.52 4.60 28.94
CA GLY A 816 -18.55 5.87 29.66
C GLY A 816 -17.21 6.34 30.23
N LYS A 817 -16.12 5.61 29.97
CA LYS A 817 -14.75 5.93 30.40
C LYS A 817 -14.03 6.79 29.36
N THR A 818 -12.85 7.29 29.69
CA THR A 818 -11.92 8.02 28.81
C THR A 818 -10.70 7.16 28.51
N ASN A 819 -10.03 7.43 27.39
CA ASN A 819 -8.75 6.80 27.04
C ASN A 819 -7.74 7.90 26.68
N PRO A 820 -7.26 8.68 27.67
CA PRO A 820 -6.41 9.84 27.42
C PRO A 820 -5.10 9.45 26.73
N ILE A 821 -4.59 10.37 25.92
CA ILE A 821 -3.32 10.19 25.21
C ILE A 821 -2.17 10.51 26.16
N THR A 822 -1.23 9.57 26.24
CA THR A 822 0.09 9.79 26.83
C THR A 822 1.07 10.07 25.71
N LEU A 823 1.63 11.27 25.68
CA LEU A 823 2.72 11.67 24.80
C LEU A 823 4.04 11.26 25.46
N SER A 824 4.65 10.16 25.01
CA SER A 824 5.98 9.77 25.46
C SER A 824 7.05 10.57 24.72
N ILE A 825 7.81 11.38 25.45
CA ILE A 825 8.80 12.32 24.92
C ILE A 825 10.19 11.78 25.22
N TYR A 826 10.82 11.16 24.23
CA TYR A 826 12.14 10.55 24.39
C TYR A 826 13.24 11.60 24.53
N PRO A 827 14.29 11.36 25.33
CA PRO A 827 15.40 12.28 25.46
C PRO A 827 16.15 12.45 24.13
N GLY A 828 16.90 13.55 24.01
CA GLY A 828 17.77 13.83 22.88
C GLY A 828 17.40 15.11 22.15
N ARG A 829 17.56 15.11 20.83
CA ARG A 829 17.43 16.28 19.97
C ARG A 829 16.05 16.96 20.04
N ASP A 830 16.05 18.22 19.67
CA ASP A 830 14.82 18.96 19.41
C ASP A 830 14.01 18.31 18.30
N SER A 831 12.69 18.25 18.48
CA SER A 831 11.79 17.58 17.56
C SER A 831 10.40 18.21 17.54
N SER A 832 9.60 17.83 16.56
CA SER A 832 8.17 18.13 16.55
C SER A 832 7.37 16.96 16.02
N TYR A 833 6.14 16.85 16.51
CA TYR A 833 5.16 15.85 16.15
C TYR A 833 3.80 16.49 15.91
N ARG A 834 3.04 15.97 14.96
CA ARG A 834 1.69 16.43 14.65
C ARG A 834 0.68 15.36 15.04
N LEU A 835 -0.07 15.64 16.09
CA LEU A 835 -1.16 14.81 16.58
C LEU A 835 -2.46 15.21 15.86
N TYR A 836 -3.06 14.24 15.16
CA TYR A 836 -4.35 14.39 14.50
C TYR A 836 -5.46 13.74 15.32
N LEU A 837 -6.51 14.50 15.63
CA LEU A 837 -7.68 14.01 16.35
C LEU A 837 -8.97 14.37 15.60
N ASP A 838 -9.81 13.37 15.43
CA ASP A 838 -11.20 13.46 15.00
C ASP A 838 -12.06 12.61 15.94
N ASP A 839 -13.27 12.26 15.51
CA ASP A 839 -14.22 11.45 16.27
C ASP A 839 -13.76 9.99 16.49
N ASP A 840 -14.65 9.01 16.30
CA ASP A 840 -14.27 7.59 16.28
C ASP A 840 -13.50 7.20 15.00
N GLY A 841 -13.28 8.17 14.11
CA GLY A 841 -12.67 8.01 12.82
C GLY A 841 -13.65 7.46 11.78
N VAL A 842 -14.93 7.27 12.10
CA VAL A 842 -15.92 6.67 11.17
C VAL A 842 -16.70 7.74 10.41
N SER A 843 -17.04 8.88 11.02
CA SER A 843 -17.70 9.95 10.25
C SER A 843 -16.71 10.64 9.31
N ASN A 844 -17.23 11.22 8.23
CA ASN A 844 -16.41 11.95 7.25
C ASN A 844 -16.42 13.47 7.47
N LYS A 845 -16.82 13.93 8.67
CA LYS A 845 -16.93 15.37 8.96
C LYS A 845 -15.57 16.07 9.01
N ALA A 846 -14.50 15.36 9.32
CA ALA A 846 -13.16 15.95 9.26
C ALA A 846 -12.81 16.37 7.82
N GLU A 847 -13.16 15.56 6.82
CA GLU A 847 -12.90 15.85 5.42
C GLU A 847 -13.93 16.80 4.79
N THR A 848 -15.20 16.68 5.16
CA THR A 848 -16.30 17.44 4.54
C THR A 848 -16.58 18.79 5.20
N ALA A 849 -16.35 18.91 6.51
CA ALA A 849 -16.60 20.12 7.30
C ALA A 849 -15.36 20.66 8.01
N GLY A 850 -14.22 19.96 7.93
CA GLY A 850 -13.01 20.32 8.66
C GLY A 850 -13.13 20.08 10.17
N GLU A 851 -14.05 19.24 10.64
CA GLU A 851 -14.23 18.93 12.07
C GLU A 851 -13.13 17.98 12.58
N TYR A 852 -11.91 18.50 12.70
CA TYR A 852 -10.78 17.81 13.33
C TYR A 852 -9.95 18.78 14.18
N ARG A 853 -9.00 18.25 14.95
CA ARG A 853 -7.99 18.97 15.70
C ARG A 853 -6.62 18.51 15.23
N LEU A 854 -5.75 19.47 14.93
CA LEU A 854 -4.34 19.23 14.63
C LEU A 854 -3.53 19.98 15.67
N THR A 855 -2.73 19.25 16.44
CA THR A 855 -1.88 19.81 17.49
C THR A 855 -0.43 19.53 17.14
N GLU A 856 0.39 20.57 17.09
CA GLU A 856 1.84 20.46 17.00
C GLU A 856 2.40 20.39 18.42
N ILE A 857 3.16 19.34 18.69
CA ILE A 857 3.89 19.16 19.94
C ILE A 857 5.37 19.28 19.60
N SER A 858 6.06 20.26 20.18
CA SER A 858 7.50 20.42 20.01
C SER A 858 8.23 20.13 21.31
N ASN A 859 9.37 19.50 21.18
CA ASN A 859 10.32 19.24 22.25
C ASN A 859 11.60 20.05 21.97
N GLU A 860 12.05 20.85 22.94
CA GLU A 860 13.24 21.69 22.85
C GLU A 860 14.08 21.55 24.13
N GLY A 861 15.40 21.32 23.99
CA GLY A 861 16.32 21.40 25.12
C GLY A 861 16.53 22.85 25.58
N ILE A 862 16.44 23.10 26.90
CA ILE A 862 16.72 24.43 27.49
C ILE A 862 17.82 24.31 28.56
N PRO A 863 18.51 25.40 28.95
CA PRO A 863 19.54 25.35 29.98
C PRO A 863 19.00 24.76 31.29
N GLY A 864 19.47 23.59 31.69
CA GLY A 864 19.06 22.90 32.92
C GLY A 864 17.69 22.20 32.85
N GLY A 865 17.10 22.05 31.66
CA GLY A 865 15.75 21.49 31.54
C GLY A 865 15.31 21.16 30.11
N GLN A 866 14.01 20.95 29.96
CA GLN A 866 13.36 20.63 28.71
C GLN A 866 12.06 21.43 28.57
N ARG A 867 11.81 21.97 27.38
CA ARG A 867 10.59 22.72 27.05
C ARG A 867 9.75 21.92 26.08
N ILE A 868 8.50 21.69 26.45
CA ILE A 868 7.47 21.08 25.60
C ILE A 868 6.43 22.14 25.27
N ARG A 869 6.17 22.37 23.99
CA ARG A 869 5.09 23.27 23.55
C ARG A 869 3.99 22.47 22.89
N ILE A 870 2.74 22.70 23.28
CA ILE A 870 1.55 22.06 22.75
C ILE A 870 0.70 23.14 22.09
N LYS A 871 0.71 23.19 20.76
CA LYS A 871 0.07 24.25 19.98
C LYS A 871 -0.97 23.70 19.01
N ARG A 872 -2.21 24.15 19.13
CA ARG A 872 -3.29 23.82 18.19
C ARG A 872 -3.07 24.60 16.89
N LEU A 873 -2.86 23.88 15.79
CA LEU A 873 -2.75 24.42 14.43
C LEU A 873 -4.11 24.51 13.74
N HIS A 874 -5.01 23.58 14.09
CA HIS A 874 -6.40 23.56 13.64
C HIS A 874 -7.27 23.06 14.79
N ASP A 875 -8.39 23.74 15.06
CA ASP A 875 -9.15 23.54 16.30
C ASP A 875 -10.67 23.59 16.10
N LYS A 876 -11.20 22.75 15.19
CA LYS A 876 -12.64 22.63 14.90
C LYS A 876 -13.28 21.36 15.46
N PHE A 877 -12.51 20.54 16.18
CA PHE A 877 -12.98 19.38 16.90
C PHE A 877 -12.59 19.48 18.36
N LYS A 878 -13.51 19.12 19.25
CA LYS A 878 -13.27 19.06 20.69
C LYS A 878 -13.16 17.59 21.10
N PRO A 879 -11.95 17.09 21.41
CA PRO A 879 -11.75 15.75 21.95
C PRO A 879 -12.56 15.55 23.24
N ARG A 880 -12.92 14.29 23.49
CA ARG A 880 -13.64 13.89 24.72
C ARG A 880 -12.78 14.14 25.95
N GLU A 881 -11.48 13.88 25.85
CA GLU A 881 -10.51 14.19 26.87
C GLU A 881 -10.14 15.66 26.87
N THR A 882 -10.08 16.23 28.07
CA THR A 882 -9.74 17.64 28.29
C THR A 882 -8.30 17.83 28.76
N PHE A 883 -7.46 16.81 28.62
CA PHE A 883 -6.07 16.81 29.09
C PHE A 883 -5.23 15.81 28.31
N TYR A 884 -3.92 16.01 28.35
CA TYR A 884 -2.91 15.06 27.90
C TYR A 884 -2.07 14.59 29.10
N PHE A 885 -1.48 13.40 29.00
CA PHE A 885 -0.34 13.04 29.82
C PHE A 885 0.95 13.25 29.02
N LEU A 886 1.98 13.80 29.65
CA LEU A 886 3.34 13.82 29.13
C LEU A 886 4.15 12.80 29.94
N GLY A 887 4.71 11.80 29.28
CA GLY A 887 5.63 10.84 29.88
C GLY A 887 7.04 11.11 29.39
N MET A 888 7.95 11.47 30.29
CA MET A 888 9.33 11.82 29.94
C MET A 888 10.27 10.75 30.52
N PRO A 889 10.54 9.66 29.78
CA PRO A 889 11.36 8.56 30.27
C PRO A 889 12.85 8.94 30.34
N GLY A 890 13.58 8.36 31.28
CA GLY A 890 15.01 8.60 31.46
C GLY A 890 15.35 9.92 32.17
N THR A 891 14.36 10.65 32.67
CA THR A 891 14.57 11.87 33.46
C THR A 891 15.06 11.57 34.87
N ILE A 892 15.74 12.53 35.49
CA ILE A 892 15.89 12.57 36.95
C ILE A 892 14.68 13.30 37.59
N CYS A 893 14.59 13.27 38.92
CA CYS A 893 13.52 13.97 39.63
C CYS A 893 13.56 15.47 39.30
N PRO A 894 12.49 16.07 38.73
CA PRO A 894 12.48 17.48 38.40
C PRO A 894 12.63 18.35 39.64
N THR A 895 13.37 19.47 39.52
CA THR A 895 13.43 20.53 40.54
C THR A 895 12.22 21.46 40.47
N SER A 896 11.67 21.66 39.27
CA SER A 896 10.42 22.36 39.06
C SER A 896 9.77 21.98 37.73
N VAL A 897 8.44 22.01 37.69
CA VAL A 897 7.66 21.89 36.46
C VAL A 897 6.72 23.07 36.39
N THR A 898 6.72 23.78 35.27
CA THR A 898 5.79 24.89 35.04
C THR A 898 4.97 24.67 33.78
N ALA A 899 3.75 25.20 33.76
CA ALA A 899 2.93 25.35 32.56
C ALA A 899 2.52 26.82 32.42
N ASP A 900 2.94 27.47 31.33
CA ASP A 900 2.81 28.92 31.09
C ASP A 900 3.22 29.75 32.32
N SER A 901 4.43 29.43 32.83
CA SER A 901 5.05 30.04 34.01
C SER A 901 4.33 29.79 35.35
N GLN A 902 3.26 28.99 35.37
CA GLN A 902 2.63 28.56 36.62
C GLN A 902 3.26 27.24 37.11
N VAL A 903 3.74 27.21 38.34
CA VAL A 903 4.33 26.00 38.94
C VAL A 903 3.25 24.94 39.13
N LEU A 904 3.49 23.74 38.60
CA LEU A 904 2.61 22.59 38.78
C LEU A 904 2.84 21.96 40.16
N GLN A 905 1.78 21.41 40.74
CA GLN A 905 1.89 20.66 41.99
C GLN A 905 2.59 19.32 41.75
N GLU A 906 3.61 19.02 42.57
CA GLU A 906 4.18 17.68 42.68
C GLU A 906 3.27 16.79 43.54
N ILE A 907 2.90 15.63 43.01
CA ILE A 907 2.13 14.62 43.72
C ILE A 907 3.09 13.60 44.33
N THR A 908 3.10 13.55 45.67
CA THR A 908 3.88 12.58 46.44
C THR A 908 2.96 11.59 47.15
N ARG A 909 3.26 10.29 47.05
CA ARG A 909 2.55 9.19 47.72
C ARG A 909 3.55 8.14 48.21
N ASN A 910 3.07 7.14 48.96
CA ASN A 910 3.94 6.11 49.51
C ASN A 910 4.43 5.14 48.43
N THR A 911 3.63 4.93 47.39
CA THR A 911 3.96 4.08 46.24
C THR A 911 3.79 4.83 44.91
N ASP A 912 4.53 4.41 43.89
CA ASP A 912 4.39 4.97 42.52
C ASP A 912 2.98 4.72 41.95
N GLU A 913 2.33 3.62 42.32
CA GLU A 913 0.95 3.30 41.90
C GLU A 913 -0.08 4.25 42.52
N GLU A 914 0.06 4.55 43.82
CA GLU A 914 -0.76 5.56 44.47
C GLU A 914 -0.55 6.95 43.87
N ALA A 915 0.69 7.30 43.52
CA ALA A 915 1.04 8.58 42.90
C ALA A 915 0.43 8.71 41.49
N ALA A 916 0.57 7.67 40.66
CA ALA A 916 -0.02 7.61 39.33
C ALA A 916 -1.55 7.78 39.38
N LYS A 917 -2.21 7.04 40.27
CA LYS A 917 -3.66 7.16 40.48
C LYS A 917 -4.06 8.53 41.01
N ALA A 918 -3.26 9.14 41.89
CA ALA A 918 -3.51 10.49 42.36
C ALA A 918 -3.33 11.53 41.25
N LEU A 919 -2.34 11.37 40.36
CA LEU A 919 -2.16 12.22 39.17
C LEU A 919 -3.36 12.11 38.24
N GLU A 920 -3.80 10.89 37.92
CA GLU A 920 -4.96 10.65 37.08
C GLU A 920 -6.22 11.36 37.64
N ASN A 921 -6.43 11.29 38.95
CA ASN A 921 -7.56 11.89 39.64
C ASN A 921 -7.43 13.39 39.93
N SER A 922 -6.24 13.98 39.76
CA SER A 922 -6.01 15.41 39.96
C SER A 922 -6.93 16.24 39.06
N ARG A 923 -7.51 17.30 39.60
CA ARG A 923 -8.47 18.18 38.91
C ARG A 923 -8.01 19.63 38.76
N ASP A 924 -6.88 19.96 39.36
CA ASP A 924 -6.40 21.33 39.44
C ASP A 924 -5.73 21.73 38.11
N ALA A 925 -6.15 22.87 37.56
CA ALA A 925 -5.54 23.48 36.39
C ALA A 925 -4.36 24.37 36.83
N PRO A 926 -3.29 24.51 36.04
CA PRO A 926 -3.13 23.97 34.68
C PRO A 926 -2.75 22.49 34.62
N GLY A 927 -2.36 21.89 35.74
CA GLY A 927 -2.00 20.48 35.81
C GLY A 927 -1.27 20.09 37.10
N ALA A 928 -0.73 18.88 37.11
CA ALA A 928 0.12 18.36 38.18
C ALA A 928 1.16 17.41 37.59
N PHE A 929 2.17 17.03 38.37
CA PHE A 929 3.16 16.03 37.95
C PHE A 929 3.53 15.09 39.09
N TYR A 930 4.07 13.92 38.75
CA TYR A 930 4.81 13.10 39.70
C TYR A 930 6.03 12.49 39.00
N TYR A 931 7.07 12.22 39.79
CA TYR A 931 8.24 11.49 39.32
C TYR A 931 8.18 10.04 39.79
N ASN A 932 8.16 9.11 38.83
CA ASN A 932 8.23 7.69 39.11
C ASN A 932 9.69 7.30 39.38
N LYS A 933 10.00 6.97 40.64
CA LYS A 933 11.38 6.68 41.06
C LYS A 933 11.92 5.38 40.48
N PHE A 934 11.05 4.37 40.35
CA PHE A 934 11.42 3.08 39.78
C PHE A 934 11.74 3.22 38.28
N LEU A 935 10.81 3.77 37.50
CA LEU A 935 10.93 3.91 36.04
C LEU A 935 11.88 5.03 35.61
N LYS A 936 12.29 5.93 36.52
CA LYS A 936 13.02 7.17 36.20
C LYS A 936 12.31 7.98 35.12
N THR A 937 11.02 8.22 35.35
CA THR A 937 10.13 8.86 34.36
C THR A 937 9.32 9.94 35.04
N THR A 938 9.31 11.14 34.46
CA THR A 938 8.44 12.22 34.89
C THR A 938 7.11 12.11 34.15
N PHE A 939 6.00 12.04 34.89
CA PHE A 939 4.65 12.04 34.34
C PHE A 939 3.96 13.35 34.69
N ILE A 940 3.44 14.04 33.68
CA ILE A 940 2.78 15.34 33.82
C ILE A 940 1.38 15.20 33.26
N LYS A 941 0.37 15.60 34.03
CA LYS A 941 -0.99 15.80 33.52
C LYS A 941 -1.15 17.26 33.19
N ILE A 942 -1.48 17.57 31.94
CA ILE A 942 -1.67 18.94 31.46
C ILE A 942 -3.07 19.10 30.88
N TYR A 943 -3.83 20.07 31.41
CA TYR A 943 -5.18 20.36 30.93
C TYR A 943 -5.13 21.12 29.59
N ASP A 944 -5.89 20.63 28.61
CA ASP A 944 -6.00 21.20 27.25
C ASP A 944 -6.98 22.39 27.25
N ILE A 945 -6.64 23.45 27.99
CA ILE A 945 -7.46 24.66 28.15
C ILE A 945 -7.07 25.70 27.10
N LEU A 946 -5.78 25.97 26.95
CA LEU A 946 -5.24 26.97 26.04
C LEU A 946 -4.88 26.37 24.69
N SER A 947 -4.99 27.16 23.63
CA SER A 947 -4.61 26.75 22.27
C SER A 947 -3.10 26.65 22.06
N ASP A 948 -2.32 27.21 22.99
CA ASP A 948 -0.87 27.23 22.98
C ASP A 948 -0.42 27.19 24.44
N VAL A 949 0.21 26.09 24.85
CA VAL A 949 0.70 25.85 26.20
C VAL A 949 2.18 25.52 26.13
N THR A 950 2.98 26.12 27.00
CA THR A 950 4.39 25.79 27.17
C THR A 950 4.62 25.16 28.53
N VAL A 951 5.12 23.92 28.55
CA VAL A 951 5.53 23.20 29.75
C VAL A 951 7.05 23.21 29.83
N GLU A 952 7.61 23.72 30.93
CA GLU A 952 9.05 23.69 31.18
C GLU A 952 9.34 22.78 32.38
N VAL A 953 10.27 21.84 32.20
CA VAL A 953 10.69 20.85 33.19
C VAL A 953 12.17 21.08 33.49
N MET A 954 12.48 21.49 34.71
CA MET A 954 13.84 21.76 35.17
C MET A 954 14.34 20.58 36.01
N PHE A 955 15.62 20.21 35.85
CA PHE A 955 16.23 19.05 36.50
C PHE A 955 17.37 19.41 37.45
#